data_AF-A0A4Z0Q696-F1
#
_entry.id   AF-A0A4Z0Q696-F1
#
_cell.length_a   1.000
_cell.length_b   1.000
_cell.length_c   1.000
_cell.angle_alpha   90.00
_cell.angle_beta   90.00
_cell.angle_gamma   90.00
#
_symmetry.space_group_name_H-M   'P 1'
#
loop_
_entity.id
_entity.type
_entity.pdbx_description
1 polymer ?
#
loop_
_entity_poly.entity_id
_entity_poly.type
_entity_poly.pdbx_seq_one_letter_code
_entity_poly.pdbx_strand_id
1 'polypeptide(L)'
;MDLIGRALEHQPALYLNGTFSAQLAPVMNPAAHLLPSGLADRFPDLARAAYPLHPVTLLALPALFRRAGQSHRSVFNFLEGQENSALGRFLHEQPFDVADPAFFRLDRLFDYGRDVLLAHYTGPTARPWHEAVEIVEQCVTKNPPLSELAVRVLKCVALLGWLRESRLPASATVLAAALGPDTPEAIAELERRSLIVWSRARGSFRLWEGGDVDVAAELAAARSALTGDVLLSAANDPVLFALPRLVARRHAFRTGTLRPVGVEVLRPEALLKRATERPADLSVLLCLASDDSAEFQAIATAQSLAQPNLLVAVATETEALREAAYDLAAARVVLEHVPALQGDRAARRELALRRHEAEVLFRSEWSLLFGPALGAEGALTAEDSAAMWYTQGQTIALADARSFSRQLSELADATFPHTPVLRNELLNRRQLSSAGAAARGALVKAMLDRGEVERLGFVGFPPEYAMYASVLHAPGLHYEVEPNVWAWRSPADTLTDRANLRPVWKAMERMIFESTRPVSLPDLYAHLRAAPYGVSEGILPVLVALFRRVYAGDTSLYREGNFLADEKEADWELLLRRPDMFALADSRVTGARRAVVERIAQSTGVQPQLVPVVRRLLRMLDGLPEYTKQTRRLPEAALALRDAFLDSKAPEHLLFHAAPVALGLPPLAADAPDDSARLALFFARLNEALQAWSGAYPALRAEARDVLLRACDLPMGAESWLDLHQRLQQLSHPGPALSPLVSRCASDDAEADLDRVLALVANRPLERWRDVDLAALPSYVAPIAAALQSVWGTGTASAAPPPRKVSITPAERKQVKQLLVQFDTIARPESAPPVPTHVLRAAVLQWLDDLEKQSNSVES
;
A
#
# COMPACT_ATOMS: atom_id res chain seq x y z
N MET A 1 8.68 -71.68 -1.16
CA MET A 1 9.92 -72.49 -1.30
C MET A 1 9.59 -73.80 -1.99
N ASP A 2 8.70 -74.63 -1.43
CA ASP A 2 8.22 -75.87 -2.09
C ASP A 2 7.77 -75.65 -3.56
N LEU A 3 6.98 -74.60 -3.81
CA LEU A 3 6.53 -74.23 -5.16
C LEU A 3 7.71 -74.00 -6.13
N ILE A 4 8.74 -73.29 -5.67
CA ILE A 4 9.92 -72.97 -6.49
C ILE A 4 10.72 -74.24 -6.79
N GLY A 5 10.92 -75.08 -5.78
CA GLY A 5 11.65 -76.33 -5.96
C GLY A 5 10.94 -77.32 -6.91
N ARG A 6 9.60 -77.29 -6.97
CA ARG A 6 8.82 -78.08 -7.94
C ARG A 6 8.79 -77.47 -9.35
N ALA A 7 9.04 -76.17 -9.46
CA ALA A 7 9.07 -75.47 -10.74
C ALA A 7 10.41 -75.64 -11.48
N LEU A 8 11.44 -76.16 -10.80
CA LEU A 8 12.77 -76.41 -11.37
C LEU A 8 12.95 -77.91 -11.62
N GLU A 9 13.23 -78.27 -12.87
CA GLU A 9 13.54 -79.65 -13.24
C GLU A 9 15.03 -79.92 -13.02
N HIS A 10 15.33 -80.92 -12.18
CA HIS A 10 16.70 -81.30 -11.86
C HIS A 10 17.09 -82.56 -12.61
N GLN A 11 18.26 -82.55 -13.26
CA GLN A 11 18.89 -83.77 -13.75
C GLN A 11 19.61 -84.47 -12.58
N PRO A 12 19.18 -85.66 -12.13
CA PRO A 12 19.71 -86.32 -10.94
C PRO A 12 21.21 -86.65 -11.02
N ALA A 13 21.78 -86.64 -12.22
CA ALA A 13 23.19 -86.92 -12.48
C ALA A 13 24.14 -85.74 -12.16
N LEU A 14 23.61 -84.52 -11.95
CA LEU A 14 24.40 -83.33 -11.64
C LEU A 14 24.71 -83.27 -10.14
N TYR A 15 25.71 -84.03 -9.70
CA TYR A 15 26.18 -84.01 -8.32
C TYR A 15 26.82 -82.65 -7.97
N LEU A 16 26.20 -81.90 -7.05
CA LEU A 16 26.76 -80.65 -6.49
C LEU A 16 27.86 -81.01 -5.48
N ASN A 17 29.10 -81.20 -5.96
CA ASN A 17 30.32 -81.67 -5.26
C ASN A 17 30.68 -80.99 -3.93
N GLY A 18 29.85 -81.08 -2.88
CA GLY A 18 30.09 -80.47 -1.56
C GLY A 18 29.98 -78.93 -1.54
N THR A 19 30.10 -78.26 -2.69
CA THR A 19 29.99 -76.79 -2.83
C THR A 19 28.64 -76.26 -2.36
N PHE A 20 27.56 -76.99 -2.63
CA PHE A 20 26.23 -76.64 -2.11
C PHE A 20 26.16 -76.73 -0.58
N SER A 21 26.77 -77.77 0.00
CA SER A 21 26.86 -77.94 1.46
C SER A 21 27.65 -76.79 2.10
N ALA A 22 28.67 -76.27 1.42
CA ALA A 22 29.43 -75.10 1.87
C ALA A 22 28.59 -73.80 1.85
N GLN A 23 27.73 -73.60 0.86
CA GLN A 23 26.79 -72.45 0.85
C GLN A 23 25.63 -72.62 1.85
N LEU A 24 25.27 -73.87 2.19
CA LEU A 24 24.20 -74.18 3.13
C LEU A 24 24.66 -74.06 4.60
N ALA A 25 25.91 -74.40 4.91
CA ALA A 25 26.42 -74.44 6.28
C ALA A 25 26.27 -73.13 7.08
N PRO A 26 26.52 -71.92 6.52
CA PRO A 26 26.29 -70.67 7.24
C PRO A 26 24.82 -70.42 7.59
N VAL A 27 23.89 -70.89 6.75
CA VAL A 27 22.43 -70.74 6.97
C VAL A 27 21.91 -71.73 8.00
N MET A 28 22.49 -72.92 8.05
CA MET A 28 22.14 -73.98 9.00
C MET A 28 22.77 -73.79 10.38
N ASN A 29 23.69 -72.84 10.55
CA ASN A 29 24.30 -72.54 11.85
C ASN A 29 23.24 -71.99 12.82
N PRO A 30 22.93 -72.69 13.93
CA PRO A 30 21.91 -72.26 14.89
C PRO A 30 22.20 -70.88 15.50
N ALA A 31 23.49 -70.50 15.60
CA ALA A 31 23.93 -69.20 16.12
C ALA A 31 23.63 -68.04 15.15
N ALA A 32 23.33 -68.32 13.87
CA ALA A 32 23.01 -67.30 12.89
C ALA A 32 21.52 -66.88 12.91
N HIS A 33 20.65 -67.68 13.55
CA HIS A 33 19.22 -67.41 13.73
C HIS A 33 18.42 -67.07 12.44
N LEU A 34 18.91 -67.51 11.27
CA LEU A 34 18.35 -67.17 9.95
C LEU A 34 17.05 -67.92 9.62
N LEU A 35 16.86 -69.11 10.19
CA LEU A 35 15.73 -69.98 9.89
C LEU A 35 14.60 -69.83 10.93
N PRO A 36 13.32 -69.81 10.50
CA PRO A 36 12.16 -69.96 11.40
C PRO A 36 12.16 -71.29 12.16
N SER A 37 11.62 -71.27 13.38
CA SER A 37 11.43 -72.47 14.20
C SER A 37 10.58 -73.50 13.44
N GLY A 38 11.12 -74.69 13.17
CA GLY A 38 10.47 -75.76 12.40
C GLY A 38 10.79 -75.81 10.90
N LEU A 39 11.47 -74.81 10.32
CA LEU A 39 11.96 -74.87 8.93
C LEU A 39 13.32 -75.57 8.82
N ALA A 40 14.12 -75.59 9.90
CA ALA A 40 15.49 -76.10 9.90
C ALA A 40 15.61 -77.54 9.36
N ASP A 41 14.72 -78.44 9.77
CA ASP A 41 14.80 -79.86 9.38
C ASP A 41 14.47 -80.10 7.90
N ARG A 42 13.68 -79.22 7.29
CA ARG A 42 13.24 -79.34 5.89
C ARG A 42 13.97 -78.40 4.94
N PHE A 43 14.64 -77.37 5.46
CA PHE A 43 15.31 -76.36 4.65
C PHE A 43 16.42 -76.90 3.73
N PRO A 44 17.27 -77.87 4.15
CA PRO A 44 18.27 -78.46 3.26
C PRO A 44 17.66 -79.04 1.98
N ASP A 45 16.55 -79.77 2.09
CA ASP A 45 15.89 -80.39 0.95
C ASP A 45 15.20 -79.35 0.07
N LEU A 46 14.57 -78.34 0.69
CA LEU A 46 13.97 -77.21 -0.03
C LEU A 46 15.02 -76.39 -0.80
N ALA A 47 16.17 -76.16 -0.18
CA ALA A 47 17.26 -75.41 -0.78
C ALA A 47 17.90 -76.18 -1.95
N ARG A 48 18.08 -77.51 -1.80
CA ARG A 48 18.56 -78.37 -2.90
C ARG A 48 17.58 -78.37 -4.08
N ALA A 49 16.29 -78.54 -3.79
CA ALA A 49 15.26 -78.49 -4.82
C ALA A 49 15.16 -77.11 -5.51
N ALA A 50 15.57 -76.03 -4.83
CA ALA A 50 15.53 -74.67 -5.37
C ALA A 50 16.83 -74.22 -6.06
N TYR A 51 17.84 -75.09 -6.20
CA TYR A 51 19.07 -74.76 -6.95
C TYR A 51 18.72 -74.35 -8.40
N PRO A 52 19.25 -73.23 -8.93
CA PRO A 52 20.46 -72.52 -8.51
C PRO A 52 20.27 -71.33 -7.56
N LEU A 53 19.13 -71.17 -6.88
CA LEU A 53 18.97 -70.10 -5.89
C LEU A 53 19.91 -70.31 -4.69
N HIS A 54 20.65 -69.28 -4.33
CA HIS A 54 21.45 -69.29 -3.12
C HIS A 54 20.54 -69.42 -1.88
N PRO A 55 20.90 -70.20 -0.84
CA PRO A 55 20.06 -70.41 0.34
C PRO A 55 19.53 -69.11 1.00
N VAL A 56 20.37 -68.07 1.13
CA VAL A 56 19.93 -66.76 1.65
C VAL A 56 18.94 -66.06 0.71
N THR A 57 19.14 -66.15 -0.61
CA THR A 57 18.20 -65.61 -1.61
C THR A 57 16.83 -66.30 -1.50
N LEU A 58 16.82 -67.62 -1.32
CA LEU A 58 15.59 -68.39 -1.14
C LEU A 58 14.78 -67.93 0.09
N LEU A 59 15.46 -67.53 1.17
CA LEU A 59 14.83 -66.94 2.36
C LEU A 59 14.31 -65.52 2.11
N ALA A 60 15.03 -64.70 1.35
CA ALA A 60 14.67 -63.31 1.07
C ALA A 60 13.50 -63.18 0.08
N LEU A 61 13.38 -64.11 -0.87
CA LEU A 61 12.44 -64.02 -1.99
C LEU A 61 10.97 -63.93 -1.57
N PRO A 62 10.45 -64.72 -0.61
CA PRO A 62 9.09 -64.52 -0.10
C PRO A 62 8.88 -63.15 0.57
N ALA A 63 9.88 -62.62 1.27
CA ALA A 63 9.79 -61.31 1.91
C ALA A 63 9.71 -60.18 0.86
N LEU A 64 10.47 -60.30 -0.24
CA LEU A 64 10.43 -59.38 -1.37
C LEU A 64 9.03 -59.29 -1.99
N PHE A 65 8.43 -60.42 -2.36
CA PHE A 65 7.10 -60.43 -2.98
C PHE A 65 6.00 -59.95 -2.03
N ARG A 66 6.04 -60.35 -0.75
CA ARG A 66 5.09 -59.84 0.26
C ARG A 66 5.18 -58.33 0.41
N ARG A 67 6.40 -57.78 0.48
CA ARG A 67 6.62 -56.35 0.71
C ARG A 67 6.32 -55.49 -0.52
N ALA A 68 6.49 -56.05 -1.73
CA ALA A 68 6.09 -55.41 -2.98
C ALA A 68 4.56 -55.36 -3.16
N GLY A 69 3.77 -56.06 -2.32
CA GLY A 69 2.32 -56.16 -2.45
C GLY A 69 1.86 -56.93 -3.68
N GLN A 70 2.71 -57.81 -4.23
CA GLN A 70 2.49 -58.49 -5.51
C GLN A 70 2.01 -59.93 -5.34
N SER A 71 1.30 -60.43 -6.36
CA SER A 71 0.65 -61.75 -6.38
C SER A 71 1.59 -62.91 -6.74
N HIS A 72 1.09 -64.14 -6.72
CA HIS A 72 1.80 -65.34 -7.21
C HIS A 72 2.30 -65.18 -8.67
N ARG A 73 1.68 -64.33 -9.49
CA ARG A 73 2.10 -64.07 -10.88
C ARG A 73 3.53 -63.50 -10.98
N SER A 74 3.96 -62.71 -9.99
CA SER A 74 5.32 -62.15 -9.97
C SER A 74 6.38 -63.20 -9.65
N VAL A 75 6.02 -64.29 -8.97
CA VAL A 75 6.90 -65.44 -8.77
C VAL A 75 7.11 -66.16 -10.10
N PHE A 76 6.07 -66.39 -10.89
CA PHE A 76 6.19 -66.99 -12.23
C PHE A 76 7.04 -66.12 -13.16
N ASN A 77 6.82 -64.80 -13.18
CA ASN A 77 7.65 -63.89 -13.98
C ASN A 77 9.12 -63.93 -13.56
N PHE A 78 9.43 -64.10 -12.26
CA PHE A 78 10.81 -64.26 -11.81
C PHE A 78 11.43 -65.59 -12.29
N LEU A 79 10.66 -66.68 -12.23
CA LEU A 79 11.13 -68.03 -12.57
C LEU A 79 11.29 -68.24 -14.09
N GLU A 80 10.31 -67.81 -14.90
CA GLU A 80 10.28 -68.03 -16.37
C GLU A 80 10.75 -66.82 -17.18
N GLY A 81 10.89 -65.65 -16.54
CA GLY A 81 11.17 -64.38 -17.21
C GLY A 81 12.49 -64.38 -17.98
N GLN A 82 12.44 -63.79 -19.18
CA GLN A 82 13.60 -63.54 -20.07
C GLN A 82 14.18 -62.12 -19.89
N GLU A 83 13.64 -61.36 -18.93
CA GLU A 83 14.09 -60.02 -18.59
C GLU A 83 15.46 -60.04 -17.91
N ASN A 84 16.20 -58.93 -18.01
CA ASN A 84 17.50 -58.79 -17.34
C ASN A 84 17.36 -59.04 -15.84
N SER A 85 18.30 -59.79 -15.26
CA SER A 85 18.36 -60.13 -13.83
C SER A 85 17.29 -61.12 -13.31
N ALA A 86 16.38 -61.65 -14.14
CA ALA A 86 15.45 -62.72 -13.76
C ALA A 86 16.13 -64.11 -13.67
N LEU A 87 15.51 -65.07 -12.97
CA LEU A 87 16.07 -66.43 -12.82
C LEU A 87 16.04 -67.22 -14.13
N GLY A 88 14.98 -67.08 -14.94
CA GLY A 88 14.86 -67.76 -16.23
C GLY A 88 16.01 -67.40 -17.18
N ARG A 89 16.33 -66.11 -17.27
CA ARG A 89 17.49 -65.62 -18.02
C ARG A 89 18.83 -66.09 -17.44
N PHE A 90 18.98 -66.08 -16.10
CA PHE A 90 20.17 -66.62 -15.44
C PHE A 90 20.43 -68.08 -15.83
N LEU A 91 19.41 -68.91 -15.90
CA LEU A 91 19.53 -70.31 -16.30
C LEU A 91 19.95 -70.49 -17.77
N HIS A 92 19.59 -69.54 -18.64
CA HIS A 92 19.97 -69.57 -20.05
C HIS A 92 21.39 -69.08 -20.29
N GLU A 93 21.83 -68.05 -19.54
CA GLU A 93 23.11 -67.38 -19.76
C GLU A 93 24.27 -67.99 -18.95
N GLN A 94 24.00 -68.67 -17.83
CA GLN A 94 25.05 -69.20 -16.96
C GLN A 94 25.36 -70.66 -17.31
N PRO A 95 26.57 -70.96 -17.81
CA PRO A 95 26.96 -72.35 -18.06
C PRO A 95 27.07 -73.11 -16.73
N PHE A 96 26.64 -74.36 -16.73
CA PHE A 96 26.80 -75.23 -15.58
C PHE A 96 28.24 -75.77 -15.53
N ASP A 97 28.96 -75.43 -14.46
CA ASP A 97 30.26 -76.02 -14.12
C ASP A 97 30.12 -76.87 -12.85
N VAL A 98 30.56 -78.12 -12.93
CA VAL A 98 30.56 -79.09 -11.82
C VAL A 98 31.60 -78.73 -10.75
N ALA A 99 32.68 -78.04 -11.13
CA ALA A 99 33.72 -77.59 -10.21
C ALA A 99 33.33 -76.29 -9.49
N ASP A 100 32.59 -75.41 -10.15
CA ASP A 100 32.10 -74.14 -9.60
C ASP A 100 30.62 -73.89 -9.96
N PRO A 101 29.67 -74.54 -9.26
CA PRO A 101 28.26 -74.37 -9.53
C PRO A 101 27.82 -72.94 -9.28
N ALA A 102 27.31 -72.27 -10.32
CA ALA A 102 26.82 -70.91 -10.22
C ALA A 102 25.59 -70.80 -9.30
N PHE A 103 25.52 -69.72 -8.52
CA PHE A 103 24.40 -69.42 -7.64
C PHE A 103 23.76 -68.07 -7.97
N PHE A 104 22.44 -68.04 -8.00
CA PHE A 104 21.66 -66.81 -8.03
C PHE A 104 21.61 -66.21 -6.62
N ARG A 105 22.48 -65.25 -6.38
CA ARG A 105 22.73 -64.62 -5.07
C ARG A 105 21.87 -63.38 -4.85
N LEU A 106 21.95 -62.85 -3.63
CA LEU A 106 21.10 -61.78 -3.13
C LEU A 106 21.33 -60.44 -3.84
N ASP A 107 22.55 -60.18 -4.30
CA ASP A 107 22.91 -59.01 -5.12
C ASP A 107 22.20 -59.00 -6.47
N ARG A 108 22.05 -60.16 -7.13
CA ARG A 108 21.26 -60.28 -8.37
C ARG A 108 19.76 -60.14 -8.11
N LEU A 109 19.29 -60.53 -6.92
CA LEU A 109 17.91 -60.30 -6.52
C LEU A 109 17.61 -58.80 -6.34
N PHE A 110 18.58 -58.00 -5.88
CA PHE A 110 18.46 -56.54 -5.85
C PHE A 110 18.32 -55.98 -7.28
N ASP A 111 19.14 -56.44 -8.22
CA ASP A 111 19.06 -56.00 -9.62
C ASP A 111 17.70 -56.37 -10.25
N TYR A 112 17.17 -57.57 -10.00
CA TYR A 112 15.80 -57.93 -10.40
C TYR A 112 14.74 -57.02 -9.78
N GLY A 113 14.92 -56.66 -8.51
CA GLY A 113 14.08 -55.66 -7.84
C GLY A 113 14.10 -54.33 -8.59
N ARG A 114 15.28 -53.83 -8.93
CA ARG A 114 15.48 -52.51 -9.55
C ARG A 114 14.94 -52.47 -10.97
N ASP A 115 15.33 -53.46 -11.77
CA ASP A 115 15.12 -53.45 -13.23
C ASP A 115 13.72 -53.91 -13.63
N VAL A 116 13.10 -54.79 -12.82
CA VAL A 116 11.86 -55.49 -13.19
C VAL A 116 10.78 -55.27 -12.14
N LEU A 117 10.95 -55.86 -10.95
CA LEU A 117 9.84 -56.03 -10.01
C LEU A 117 9.33 -54.71 -9.44
N LEU A 118 10.25 -53.76 -9.19
CA LEU A 118 9.97 -52.50 -8.50
C LEU A 118 10.28 -51.26 -9.35
N ALA A 119 10.63 -51.42 -10.63
CA ALA A 119 10.98 -50.32 -11.54
C ALA A 119 9.88 -49.24 -11.60
N HIS A 120 8.61 -49.65 -11.59
CA HIS A 120 7.44 -48.75 -11.63
C HIS A 120 6.61 -48.81 -10.33
N TYR A 121 7.20 -49.25 -9.23
CA TYR A 121 6.48 -49.42 -7.98
C TYR A 121 6.11 -48.05 -7.37
N THR A 122 4.84 -47.88 -7.00
CA THR A 122 4.28 -46.65 -6.40
C THR A 122 3.66 -46.87 -5.01
N GLY A 123 3.86 -48.05 -4.41
CA GLY A 123 3.29 -48.36 -3.10
C GLY A 123 3.95 -47.61 -1.93
N PRO A 124 3.48 -47.81 -0.69
CA PRO A 124 3.92 -47.06 0.49
C PRO A 124 5.43 -47.13 0.77
N THR A 125 6.11 -48.18 0.27
CA THR A 125 7.55 -48.41 0.43
C THR A 125 8.36 -48.09 -0.83
N ALA A 126 7.75 -47.47 -1.84
CA ALA A 126 8.39 -47.15 -3.12
C ALA A 126 9.49 -46.11 -2.98
N ARG A 127 9.21 -45.03 -2.24
CA ARG A 127 10.19 -43.96 -2.04
C ARG A 127 11.47 -44.45 -1.36
N PRO A 128 11.42 -45.18 -0.22
CA PRO A 128 12.63 -45.77 0.38
C PRO A 128 13.37 -46.76 -0.54
N TRP A 129 12.68 -47.45 -1.45
CA TRP A 129 13.32 -48.34 -2.43
C TRP A 129 14.13 -47.55 -3.45
N HIS A 130 13.49 -46.56 -4.09
CA HIS A 130 14.13 -45.73 -5.11
C HIS A 130 15.29 -44.91 -4.54
N GLU A 131 15.14 -44.40 -3.30
CA GLU A 131 16.25 -43.74 -2.57
C GLU A 131 17.44 -44.71 -2.37
N ALA A 132 17.20 -45.97 -1.98
CA ALA A 132 18.26 -46.96 -1.82
C ALA A 132 18.93 -47.34 -3.16
N VAL A 133 18.17 -47.43 -4.25
CA VAL A 133 18.70 -47.67 -5.60
C VAL A 133 19.61 -46.52 -6.04
N GLU A 134 19.14 -45.28 -5.88
CA GLU A 134 19.91 -44.09 -6.26
C GLU A 134 21.23 -44.01 -5.48
N ILE A 135 21.21 -44.28 -4.17
CA ILE A 135 22.42 -44.31 -3.34
C ILE A 135 23.41 -45.37 -3.84
N VAL A 136 22.93 -46.57 -4.18
CA VAL A 136 23.77 -47.65 -4.72
C VAL A 136 24.42 -47.22 -6.05
N GLU A 137 23.64 -46.65 -6.98
CA GLU A 137 24.15 -46.17 -8.28
C GLU A 137 25.19 -45.05 -8.13
N GLN A 138 24.93 -44.09 -7.24
CA GLN A 138 25.88 -43.04 -6.91
C GLN A 138 27.17 -43.62 -6.31
N CYS A 139 27.08 -44.61 -5.41
CA CYS A 139 28.26 -45.21 -4.80
C CYS A 139 29.10 -46.01 -5.80
N VAL A 140 28.47 -46.73 -6.73
CA VAL A 140 29.15 -47.53 -7.76
C VAL A 140 29.93 -46.66 -8.75
N THR A 141 29.46 -45.43 -9.01
CA THR A 141 30.10 -44.48 -9.93
C THR A 141 31.20 -43.61 -9.29
N LYS A 142 31.46 -43.76 -7.98
CA LYS A 142 32.53 -43.00 -7.27
C LYS A 142 33.94 -43.43 -7.70
N ASN A 143 34.86 -42.46 -7.72
CA ASN A 143 36.29 -42.68 -7.93
C ASN A 143 37.07 -42.58 -6.60
N PRO A 144 38.02 -43.49 -6.31
CA PRO A 144 38.36 -44.70 -7.08
C PRO A 144 37.23 -45.74 -7.05
N PRO A 145 37.15 -46.65 -8.04
CA PRO A 145 36.09 -47.66 -8.09
C PRO A 145 36.08 -48.54 -6.84
N LEU A 146 34.90 -49.04 -6.48
CA LEU A 146 34.72 -50.05 -5.44
C LEU A 146 35.17 -51.42 -5.95
N SER A 147 35.65 -52.29 -5.06
CA SER A 147 35.84 -53.70 -5.41
C SER A 147 34.52 -54.34 -5.83
N GLU A 148 34.59 -55.36 -6.70
CA GLU A 148 33.39 -56.07 -7.17
C GLU A 148 32.57 -56.65 -6.00
N LEU A 149 33.26 -57.20 -5.00
CA LEU A 149 32.61 -57.72 -3.80
C LEU A 149 31.97 -56.61 -2.95
N ALA A 150 32.60 -55.43 -2.82
CA ALA A 150 32.00 -54.29 -2.12
C ALA A 150 30.72 -53.79 -2.81
N VAL A 151 30.67 -53.76 -4.15
CA VAL A 151 29.43 -53.43 -4.87
C VAL A 151 28.32 -54.43 -4.55
N ARG A 152 28.64 -55.73 -4.52
CA ARG A 152 27.68 -56.81 -4.21
C ARG A 152 27.19 -56.71 -2.76
N VAL A 153 28.07 -56.41 -1.80
CA VAL A 153 27.70 -56.14 -0.40
C VAL A 153 26.76 -54.95 -0.31
N LEU A 154 27.06 -53.85 -1.00
CA LEU A 154 26.25 -52.63 -0.98
C LEU A 154 24.82 -52.89 -1.49
N LYS A 155 24.66 -53.63 -2.60
CA LYS A 155 23.36 -54.08 -3.12
C LYS A 155 22.60 -54.93 -2.09
N CYS A 156 23.29 -55.84 -1.41
CA CYS A 156 22.69 -56.67 -0.37
C CYS A 156 22.22 -55.84 0.84
N VAL A 157 23.02 -54.85 1.28
CA VAL A 157 22.64 -53.92 2.36
C VAL A 157 21.39 -53.12 1.98
N ALA A 158 21.33 -52.61 0.74
CA ALA A 158 20.16 -51.90 0.22
C ALA A 158 18.89 -52.77 0.22
N LEU A 159 18.98 -53.98 -0.33
CA LEU A 159 17.86 -54.92 -0.39
C LEU A 159 17.38 -55.34 1.00
N LEU A 160 18.28 -55.79 1.87
CA LEU A 160 17.93 -56.25 3.22
C LEU A 160 17.39 -55.10 4.09
N GLY A 161 17.98 -53.92 3.98
CA GLY A 161 17.50 -52.70 4.62
C GLY A 161 16.08 -52.33 4.19
N TRP A 162 15.77 -52.49 2.90
CA TRP A 162 14.40 -52.30 2.41
C TRP A 162 13.46 -53.40 2.89
N LEU A 163 13.83 -54.69 2.82
CA LEU A 163 12.98 -55.83 3.22
C LEU A 163 12.52 -55.74 4.69
N ARG A 164 13.41 -55.32 5.59
CA ARG A 164 13.18 -55.26 7.06
C ARG A 164 12.69 -56.58 7.66
N GLU A 165 13.19 -57.70 7.14
CA GLU A 165 12.88 -59.04 7.67
C GLU A 165 13.77 -59.31 8.89
N SER A 166 13.17 -59.63 10.04
CA SER A 166 13.88 -59.70 11.34
C SER A 166 14.98 -60.77 11.38
N ARG A 167 14.82 -61.84 10.59
CA ARG A 167 15.77 -62.96 10.47
C ARG A 167 16.82 -62.76 9.37
N LEU A 168 16.67 -61.72 8.55
CA LEU A 168 17.63 -61.36 7.51
C LEU A 168 18.09 -59.90 7.69
N PRO A 169 18.66 -59.53 8.85
CA PRO A 169 19.27 -58.22 9.01
C PRO A 169 20.45 -58.08 8.04
N ALA A 170 20.77 -56.86 7.61
CA ALA A 170 22.02 -56.59 6.90
C ALA A 170 23.23 -56.66 7.86
N SER A 171 23.45 -57.80 8.53
CA SER A 171 24.56 -58.01 9.47
C SER A 171 25.75 -58.63 8.77
N ALA A 172 26.94 -58.53 9.38
CA ALA A 172 28.14 -59.21 8.87
C ALA A 172 27.91 -60.72 8.69
N THR A 173 27.15 -61.35 9.60
CA THR A 173 26.81 -62.78 9.53
C THR A 173 25.93 -63.13 8.32
N VAL A 174 24.89 -62.34 8.04
CA VAL A 174 23.99 -62.56 6.89
C VAL A 174 24.68 -62.25 5.57
N LEU A 175 25.46 -61.16 5.52
CA LEU A 175 26.19 -60.76 4.32
C LEU A 175 27.26 -61.81 3.97
N ALA A 176 28.03 -62.28 4.96
CA ALA A 176 29.00 -63.35 4.75
C ALA A 176 28.33 -64.67 4.34
N ALA A 177 27.17 -65.00 4.93
CA ALA A 177 26.38 -66.14 4.49
C ALA A 177 25.89 -66.00 3.04
N ALA A 178 25.55 -64.79 2.58
CA ALA A 178 25.01 -64.56 1.24
C ALA A 178 26.08 -64.52 0.12
N LEU A 179 27.28 -64.02 0.43
CA LEU A 179 28.30 -63.68 -0.57
C LEU A 179 29.61 -64.45 -0.44
N GLY A 180 29.92 -65.01 0.73
CA GLY A 180 31.12 -65.83 0.96
C GLY A 180 32.07 -65.29 2.05
N PRO A 181 33.20 -65.98 2.28
CA PRO A 181 34.10 -65.72 3.42
C PRO A 181 34.85 -64.38 3.34
N ASP A 182 35.08 -63.83 2.13
CA ASP A 182 35.83 -62.57 1.93
C ASP A 182 34.96 -61.31 2.18
N THR A 183 33.68 -61.50 2.51
CA THR A 183 32.72 -60.42 2.75
C THR A 183 33.15 -59.41 3.83
N PRO A 184 33.81 -59.80 4.95
CA PRO A 184 34.27 -58.86 5.97
C PRO A 184 35.25 -57.80 5.42
N GLU A 185 36.10 -58.15 4.46
CA GLU A 185 37.04 -57.19 3.84
C GLU A 185 36.29 -56.14 3.01
N ALA A 186 35.28 -56.57 2.26
CA ALA A 186 34.41 -55.69 1.49
C ALA A 186 33.53 -54.79 2.39
N ILE A 187 33.06 -55.30 3.54
CA ILE A 187 32.37 -54.48 4.56
C ILE A 187 33.32 -53.41 5.10
N ALA A 188 34.55 -53.79 5.47
CA ALA A 188 35.55 -52.84 5.97
C ALA A 188 35.92 -51.78 4.92
N GLU A 189 35.94 -52.13 3.63
CA GLU A 189 36.08 -51.15 2.54
C GLU A 189 34.92 -50.14 2.51
N LEU A 190 33.67 -50.61 2.56
CA LEU A 190 32.49 -49.76 2.53
C LEU A 190 32.38 -48.85 3.77
N GLU A 191 32.74 -49.36 4.96
CA GLU A 191 32.79 -48.57 6.20
C GLU A 191 33.87 -47.50 6.14
N ARG A 192 35.09 -47.85 5.70
CA ARG A 192 36.21 -46.89 5.56
C ARG A 192 35.91 -45.77 4.58
N ARG A 193 35.11 -46.06 3.55
CA ARG A 193 34.63 -45.09 2.56
C ARG A 193 33.34 -44.39 2.98
N SER A 194 32.84 -44.64 4.20
CA SER A 194 31.62 -44.07 4.76
C SER A 194 30.39 -44.25 3.86
N LEU A 195 30.25 -45.43 3.24
CA LEU A 195 29.10 -45.78 2.39
C LEU A 195 28.04 -46.56 3.15
N ILE A 196 28.45 -47.25 4.23
CA ILE A 196 27.55 -47.94 5.15
C ILE A 196 27.91 -47.60 6.60
N VAL A 197 26.92 -47.68 7.50
CA VAL A 197 27.09 -47.49 8.95
C VAL A 197 26.44 -48.62 9.74
N TRP A 198 27.10 -49.08 10.80
CA TRP A 198 26.52 -50.04 11.74
C TRP A 198 25.48 -49.37 12.66
N SER A 199 24.24 -49.84 12.64
CA SER A 199 23.19 -49.40 13.57
C SER A 199 23.09 -50.33 14.78
N ARG A 200 23.55 -49.88 15.95
CA ARG A 200 23.42 -50.64 17.21
C ARG A 200 21.96 -50.94 17.57
N ALA A 201 21.05 -49.99 17.35
CA ALA A 201 19.62 -50.16 17.63
C ALA A 201 18.93 -51.21 16.75
N ARG A 202 19.43 -51.44 15.51
CA ARG A 202 18.85 -52.40 14.55
C ARG A 202 19.70 -53.66 14.34
N GLY A 203 20.86 -53.75 14.98
CA GLY A 203 21.83 -54.86 14.79
C GLY A 203 22.19 -55.11 13.32
N SER A 204 22.26 -54.07 12.48
CA SER A 204 22.47 -54.19 11.04
C SER A 204 23.12 -52.96 10.42
N PHE A 205 23.80 -53.16 9.29
CA PHE A 205 24.33 -52.10 8.44
C PHE A 205 23.20 -51.36 7.71
N ARG A 206 23.39 -50.06 7.51
CA ARG A 206 22.53 -49.20 6.69
C ARG A 206 23.39 -48.41 5.71
N LEU A 207 22.80 -48.04 4.58
CA LEU A 207 23.40 -47.07 3.67
C LEU A 207 23.58 -45.73 4.42
N TRP A 208 24.74 -45.10 4.26
CA TRP A 208 25.05 -43.80 4.84
C TRP A 208 24.70 -42.70 3.84
N GLU A 209 23.75 -41.83 4.21
CA GLU A 209 23.27 -40.71 3.37
C GLU A 209 24.08 -39.41 3.55
N GLY A 210 25.06 -39.40 4.46
CA GLY A 210 25.83 -38.18 4.80
C GLY A 210 25.06 -37.25 5.74
N GLY A 211 25.59 -37.06 6.94
CA GLY A 211 25.12 -36.03 7.89
C GLY A 211 25.87 -36.08 9.23
N ASP A 212 26.63 -35.03 9.54
CA ASP A 212 27.42 -34.87 10.78
C ASP A 212 26.61 -34.20 11.93
N VAL A 213 25.37 -33.75 11.67
CA VAL A 213 24.61 -32.92 12.63
C VAL A 213 23.75 -33.78 13.56
N ASP A 214 24.06 -33.78 14.85
CA ASP A 214 23.21 -34.37 15.89
C ASP A 214 22.08 -33.40 16.27
N VAL A 215 20.93 -33.57 15.61
CA VAL A 215 19.74 -32.72 15.82
C VAL A 215 19.27 -32.72 17.28
N ALA A 216 19.41 -33.84 18.00
CA ALA A 216 18.98 -33.92 19.39
C ALA A 216 19.89 -33.10 20.31
N ALA A 217 21.20 -33.15 20.09
CA ALA A 217 22.17 -32.33 20.82
C ALA A 217 21.98 -30.83 20.52
N GLU A 218 21.79 -30.46 19.25
CA GLU A 218 21.56 -29.08 18.84
C GLU A 218 20.25 -28.51 19.43
N LEU A 219 19.16 -29.30 19.45
CA LEU A 219 17.91 -28.90 20.08
C LEU A 219 18.06 -28.72 21.59
N ALA A 220 18.77 -29.61 22.28
CA ALA A 220 19.01 -29.49 23.71
C ALA A 220 19.85 -28.25 24.06
N ALA A 221 20.91 -27.98 23.27
CA ALA A 221 21.74 -26.79 23.41
C ALA A 221 20.94 -25.50 23.16
N ALA A 222 20.18 -25.46 22.07
CA ALA A 222 19.31 -24.32 21.75
C ALA A 222 18.29 -24.09 22.85
N ARG A 223 17.66 -25.15 23.37
CA ARG A 223 16.67 -25.07 24.44
C ARG A 223 17.27 -24.52 25.74
N SER A 224 18.47 -24.93 26.12
CA SER A 224 19.18 -24.40 27.30
C SER A 224 19.63 -22.94 27.15
N ALA A 225 19.80 -22.47 25.91
CA ALA A 225 20.18 -21.09 25.63
C ALA A 225 18.98 -20.11 25.60
N LEU A 226 17.75 -20.62 25.55
CA LEU A 226 16.55 -19.78 25.61
C LEU A 226 16.43 -19.12 26.97
N THR A 227 16.14 -17.81 26.98
CA THR A 227 16.01 -17.01 28.20
C THR A 227 14.72 -16.20 28.17
N GLY A 228 14.24 -15.78 29.34
CA GLY A 228 13.00 -15.01 29.47
C GLY A 228 11.75 -15.89 29.37
N ASP A 229 10.62 -15.26 29.03
CA ASP A 229 9.33 -15.94 28.93
C ASP A 229 9.11 -16.53 27.54
N VAL A 230 9.62 -17.74 27.35
CA VAL A 230 9.59 -18.45 26.07
C VAL A 230 8.16 -18.77 25.62
N LEU A 231 7.28 -19.13 26.56
CA LEU A 231 5.88 -19.43 26.23
C LEU A 231 5.16 -18.18 25.70
N LEU A 232 5.26 -17.06 26.42
CA LEU A 232 4.65 -15.81 25.99
C LEU A 232 5.22 -15.34 24.65
N SER A 233 6.54 -15.51 24.45
CA SER A 233 7.21 -15.16 23.20
C SER A 233 6.72 -16.02 22.04
N ALA A 234 6.62 -17.34 22.23
CA ALA A 234 6.11 -18.27 21.22
C ALA A 234 4.64 -18.00 20.88
N ALA A 235 3.80 -17.73 21.89
CA ALA A 235 2.37 -17.47 21.69
C ALA A 235 2.07 -16.15 20.96
N ASN A 236 2.96 -15.17 21.05
CA ASN A 236 2.84 -13.88 20.36
C ASN A 236 3.64 -13.80 19.04
N ASP A 237 4.44 -14.82 18.71
CA ASP A 237 5.22 -14.84 17.47
C ASP A 237 4.42 -15.46 16.32
N PRO A 238 4.02 -14.67 15.29
CA PRO A 238 3.19 -15.17 14.19
C PRO A 238 3.90 -16.20 13.28
N VAL A 239 5.23 -16.36 13.39
CA VAL A 239 6.00 -17.38 12.66
C VAL A 239 5.92 -18.73 13.38
N LEU A 240 5.86 -18.73 14.71
CA LEU A 240 5.76 -19.95 15.53
C LEU A 240 4.32 -20.37 15.73
N PHE A 241 3.44 -19.41 16.06
CA PHE A 241 2.03 -19.66 16.32
C PHE A 241 1.18 -18.47 15.85
N ALA A 242 0.45 -18.67 14.75
CA ALA A 242 -0.40 -17.64 14.19
C ALA A 242 -1.80 -17.66 14.84
N LEU A 243 -2.05 -16.69 15.71
CA LEU A 243 -3.39 -16.44 16.25
C LEU A 243 -4.40 -16.11 15.12
N PRO A 244 -5.66 -16.55 15.24
CA PRO A 244 -6.66 -16.32 14.22
C PRO A 244 -7.03 -14.83 14.12
N ARG A 245 -7.31 -14.38 12.88
CA ARG A 245 -7.84 -13.04 12.64
C ARG A 245 -9.32 -13.01 12.97
N LEU A 246 -9.66 -12.36 14.08
CA LEU A 246 -11.03 -12.26 14.57
C LEU A 246 -11.75 -11.03 13.99
N VAL A 247 -13.04 -11.18 13.70
CA VAL A 247 -13.92 -10.12 13.17
C VAL A 247 -15.31 -10.26 13.75
N ALA A 248 -15.94 -9.15 14.09
CA ALA A 248 -17.35 -9.07 14.50
C ALA A 248 -18.31 -9.29 13.31
N ARG A 249 -18.48 -10.54 12.86
CA ARG A 249 -19.18 -10.90 11.62
C ARG A 249 -20.64 -10.43 11.57
N ARG A 250 -21.42 -10.62 12.66
CA ARG A 250 -22.84 -10.21 12.72
C ARG A 250 -22.96 -8.68 12.63
N HIS A 251 -22.11 -7.97 13.38
CA HIS A 251 -22.07 -6.50 13.33
C HIS A 251 -21.77 -6.02 11.91
N ALA A 252 -20.71 -6.56 11.29
CA ALA A 252 -20.31 -6.19 9.94
C ALA A 252 -21.38 -6.49 8.89
N PHE A 253 -22.07 -7.63 8.98
CA PHE A 253 -23.19 -7.94 8.09
C PHE A 253 -24.36 -6.95 8.24
N ARG A 254 -24.67 -6.54 9.47
CA ARG A 254 -25.78 -5.61 9.75
C ARG A 254 -25.46 -4.20 9.28
N THR A 255 -24.31 -3.66 9.72
CA THR A 255 -23.92 -2.25 9.50
C THR A 255 -23.19 -2.02 8.18
N GLY A 256 -22.62 -3.07 7.59
CA GLY A 256 -21.69 -2.98 6.47
C GLY A 256 -20.24 -2.70 6.88
N THR A 257 -19.96 -2.49 8.18
CA THR A 257 -18.64 -2.07 8.66
C THR A 257 -17.86 -3.22 9.28
N LEU A 258 -16.74 -3.59 8.66
CA LEU A 258 -15.85 -4.62 9.21
C LEU A 258 -15.11 -4.10 10.44
N ARG A 259 -15.23 -4.82 11.56
CA ARG A 259 -14.51 -4.54 12.82
C ARG A 259 -13.55 -5.68 13.13
N PRO A 260 -12.25 -5.53 12.81
CA PRO A 260 -11.25 -6.49 13.28
C PRO A 260 -11.17 -6.41 14.80
N VAL A 261 -10.97 -7.56 15.43
CA VAL A 261 -10.76 -7.68 16.87
C VAL A 261 -9.31 -8.10 17.08
N GLY A 262 -8.56 -7.29 17.84
CA GLY A 262 -7.19 -7.63 18.20
C GLY A 262 -7.16 -8.81 19.16
N VAL A 263 -6.18 -9.69 19.03
CA VAL A 263 -5.94 -10.78 19.99
C VAL A 263 -4.53 -10.61 20.51
N GLU A 264 -4.36 -10.60 21.82
CA GLU A 264 -3.06 -10.46 22.46
C GLU A 264 -2.95 -11.45 23.62
N VAL A 265 -1.80 -12.10 23.73
CA VAL A 265 -1.46 -13.00 24.83
C VAL A 265 -0.57 -12.25 25.80
N LEU A 266 -0.90 -12.29 27.09
CA LEU A 266 -0.21 -11.50 28.11
C LEU A 266 -0.15 -12.22 29.46
N ARG A 267 0.70 -11.69 30.34
CA ARG A 267 0.79 -12.08 31.75
C ARG A 267 -0.12 -11.22 32.64
N PRO A 268 -0.55 -11.72 33.80
CA PRO A 268 -1.47 -11.03 34.70
C PRO A 268 -1.08 -9.58 35.02
N GLU A 269 0.22 -9.31 35.24
CA GLU A 269 0.75 -7.99 35.55
C GLU A 269 0.57 -6.95 34.43
N ALA A 270 0.42 -7.40 33.18
CA ALA A 270 0.23 -6.54 32.01
C ALA A 270 -1.24 -6.26 31.69
N LEU A 271 -2.18 -7.05 32.25
CA LEU A 271 -3.59 -7.04 31.87
C LEU A 271 -4.24 -5.66 32.06
N LEU A 272 -4.09 -5.06 33.24
CA LEU A 272 -4.68 -3.75 33.55
C LEU A 272 -4.12 -2.63 32.66
N LYS A 273 -2.80 -2.63 32.48
CA LYS A 273 -2.11 -1.63 31.64
C LYS A 273 -2.62 -1.72 30.20
N ARG A 274 -2.68 -2.92 29.63
CA ARG A 274 -3.14 -3.14 28.25
C ARG A 274 -4.59 -2.77 28.03
N ALA A 275 -5.48 -3.13 28.97
CA ALA A 275 -6.88 -2.72 28.90
C ALA A 275 -7.05 -1.19 28.93
N THR A 276 -6.15 -0.46 29.61
CA THR A 276 -6.24 1.00 29.71
C THR A 276 -5.69 1.72 28.47
N GLU A 277 -4.69 1.14 27.78
CA GLU A 277 -4.05 1.74 26.60
C GLU A 277 -4.98 1.82 25.36
N ARG A 278 -6.00 0.96 25.27
CA ARG A 278 -6.86 0.85 24.08
C ARG A 278 -8.35 0.85 24.45
N PRO A 279 -8.91 1.98 24.92
CA PRO A 279 -10.26 2.02 25.48
C PRO A 279 -11.40 1.86 24.45
N ALA A 280 -11.11 1.91 23.15
CA ALA A 280 -12.12 1.82 22.09
C ALA A 280 -11.82 0.77 21.01
N ASP A 281 -10.64 0.15 21.02
CA ASP A 281 -10.32 -0.92 20.07
C ASP A 281 -10.91 -2.24 20.58
N LEU A 282 -11.64 -2.94 19.72
CA LEU A 282 -12.14 -4.28 20.06
C LEU A 282 -10.96 -5.21 20.28
N SER A 283 -10.88 -5.78 21.47
CA SER A 283 -9.72 -6.59 21.87
C SER A 283 -10.14 -7.83 22.65
N VAL A 284 -9.48 -8.94 22.36
CA VAL A 284 -9.49 -10.17 23.13
C VAL A 284 -8.12 -10.29 23.81
N LEU A 285 -8.11 -10.24 25.14
CA LEU A 285 -6.89 -10.40 25.93
C LEU A 285 -6.87 -11.80 26.54
N LEU A 286 -5.86 -12.58 26.18
CA LEU A 286 -5.64 -13.94 26.66
C LEU A 286 -4.57 -13.89 27.75
N CYS A 287 -5.02 -13.92 28.99
CA CYS A 287 -4.17 -13.85 30.17
C CYS A 287 -3.74 -15.26 30.59
N LEU A 288 -2.44 -15.55 30.47
CA LEU A 288 -1.82 -16.80 30.89
C LEU A 288 -1.16 -16.64 32.26
N ALA A 289 -1.79 -17.19 33.29
CA ALA A 289 -1.24 -17.24 34.65
C ALA A 289 -0.20 -18.36 34.79
N SER A 290 0.88 -18.09 35.51
CA SER A 290 1.94 -19.08 35.81
C SER A 290 1.55 -20.09 36.89
N ASP A 291 0.66 -19.67 37.80
CA ASP A 291 0.26 -20.38 39.00
C ASP A 291 -1.08 -19.84 39.53
N ASP A 292 -1.66 -20.53 40.51
CA ASP A 292 -2.96 -20.19 41.12
C ASP A 292 -3.01 -18.78 41.74
N SER A 293 -1.88 -18.27 42.25
CA SER A 293 -1.80 -16.93 42.83
C SER A 293 -1.88 -15.86 41.74
N ALA A 294 -1.14 -16.06 40.65
CA ALA A 294 -1.18 -15.21 39.47
C ALA A 294 -2.57 -15.26 38.78
N GLU A 295 -3.21 -16.43 38.78
CA GLU A 295 -4.58 -16.62 38.27
C GLU A 295 -5.58 -15.80 39.10
N PHE A 296 -5.52 -15.89 40.43
CA PHE A 296 -6.37 -15.11 41.32
C PHE A 296 -6.25 -13.59 41.08
N GLN A 297 -5.02 -13.09 40.87
CA GLN A 297 -4.79 -11.68 40.52
C GLN A 297 -5.37 -11.30 39.16
N ALA A 298 -5.24 -12.17 38.16
CA ALA A 298 -5.80 -11.97 36.84
C ALA A 298 -7.34 -11.91 36.87
N ILE A 299 -7.98 -12.80 37.64
CA ILE A 299 -9.45 -12.82 37.84
C ILE A 299 -9.92 -11.52 38.48
N ALA A 300 -9.29 -11.11 39.59
CA ALA A 300 -9.64 -9.86 40.28
C ALA A 300 -9.51 -8.65 39.34
N THR A 301 -8.45 -8.63 38.52
CA THR A 301 -8.26 -7.59 37.51
C THR A 301 -9.34 -7.66 36.44
N ALA A 302 -9.64 -8.83 35.87
CA ALA A 302 -10.65 -9.02 34.84
C ALA A 302 -12.06 -8.59 35.32
N GLN A 303 -12.41 -8.88 36.58
CA GLN A 303 -13.67 -8.45 37.20
C GLN A 303 -13.77 -6.93 37.38
N SER A 304 -12.64 -6.23 37.52
CA SER A 304 -12.61 -4.76 37.62
C SER A 304 -12.77 -4.05 36.28
N LEU A 305 -12.58 -4.75 35.16
CA LEU A 305 -12.59 -4.19 33.80
C LEU A 305 -14.01 -4.14 33.20
N ALA A 306 -14.70 -3.02 33.41
CA ALA A 306 -16.07 -2.79 32.92
C ALA A 306 -16.18 -2.28 31.46
N GLN A 307 -15.11 -2.40 30.66
CA GLN A 307 -15.05 -1.81 29.31
C GLN A 307 -15.85 -2.64 28.28
N PRO A 308 -16.66 -2.02 27.40
CA PRO A 308 -17.52 -2.74 26.45
C PRO A 308 -16.79 -3.31 25.23
N ASN A 309 -15.56 -2.87 24.97
CA ASN A 309 -14.73 -3.29 23.84
C ASN A 309 -13.81 -4.48 24.14
N LEU A 310 -13.86 -5.00 25.38
CA LEU A 310 -12.90 -5.96 25.89
C LEU A 310 -13.55 -7.32 26.18
N LEU A 311 -12.88 -8.37 25.73
CA LEU A 311 -13.12 -9.74 26.16
C LEU A 311 -11.84 -10.29 26.75
N VAL A 312 -11.88 -10.74 28.00
CA VAL A 312 -10.71 -11.27 28.70
C VAL A 312 -10.89 -12.76 28.93
N ALA A 313 -9.89 -13.56 28.58
CA ALA A 313 -9.79 -14.95 29.00
C ALA A 313 -8.68 -15.06 30.04
N VAL A 314 -8.95 -15.75 31.15
CA VAL A 314 -7.95 -16.09 32.16
C VAL A 314 -7.80 -17.60 32.19
N ALA A 315 -6.58 -18.09 32.01
CA ALA A 315 -6.24 -19.51 32.11
C ALA A 315 -4.87 -19.69 32.76
N THR A 316 -4.70 -20.77 33.50
CA THR A 316 -3.41 -21.19 34.05
C THR A 316 -2.66 -22.03 33.02
N GLU A 317 -1.39 -21.70 32.78
CA GLU A 317 -0.57 -22.40 31.78
C GLU A 317 -0.30 -23.86 32.20
N THR A 318 -0.25 -24.76 31.23
CA THR A 318 0.10 -26.17 31.49
C THR A 318 1.59 -26.41 31.25
N GLU A 319 2.16 -27.39 31.95
CA GLU A 319 3.54 -27.83 31.71
C GLU A 319 3.72 -28.27 30.26
N ALA A 320 2.77 -29.03 29.71
CA ALA A 320 2.82 -29.49 28.33
C ALA A 320 2.82 -28.34 27.30
N LEU A 321 2.04 -27.29 27.53
CA LEU A 321 2.06 -26.09 26.70
C LEU A 321 3.42 -25.38 26.77
N ARG A 322 3.98 -25.25 27.98
CA ARG A 322 5.29 -24.63 28.19
C ARG A 322 6.37 -25.42 27.47
N GLU A 323 6.43 -26.73 27.67
CA GLU A 323 7.39 -27.64 27.03
C GLU A 323 7.31 -27.56 25.49
N ALA A 324 6.10 -27.60 24.92
CA ALA A 324 5.90 -27.47 23.48
C ALA A 324 6.39 -26.11 22.94
N ALA A 325 6.21 -25.03 23.70
CA ALA A 325 6.71 -23.71 23.33
C ALA A 325 8.25 -23.65 23.31
N TYR A 326 8.90 -24.27 24.29
CA TYR A 326 10.36 -24.40 24.33
C TYR A 326 10.89 -25.20 23.15
N ASP A 327 10.25 -26.32 22.81
CA ASP A 327 10.65 -27.15 21.69
C ASP A 327 10.47 -26.43 20.34
N LEU A 328 9.38 -25.67 20.17
CA LEU A 328 9.15 -24.82 18.99
C LEU A 328 10.20 -23.72 18.84
N ALA A 329 10.48 -23.00 19.93
CA ALA A 329 11.48 -21.94 19.96
C ALA A 329 12.89 -22.50 19.69
N ALA A 330 13.25 -23.63 20.32
CA ALA A 330 14.52 -24.30 20.10
C ALA A 330 14.67 -24.77 18.65
N ALA A 331 13.62 -25.37 18.06
CA ALA A 331 13.64 -25.80 16.66
C ALA A 331 13.86 -24.64 15.69
N ARG A 332 13.31 -23.45 15.98
CA ARG A 332 13.58 -22.24 15.19
C ARG A 332 15.02 -21.77 15.34
N VAL A 333 15.56 -21.71 16.55
CA VAL A 333 16.96 -21.33 16.79
C VAL A 333 17.89 -22.24 16.02
N VAL A 334 17.69 -23.56 16.10
CA VAL A 334 18.48 -24.56 15.36
C VAL A 334 18.39 -24.34 13.85
N LEU A 335 17.19 -24.11 13.32
CA LEU A 335 16.98 -23.85 11.89
C LEU A 335 17.70 -22.58 11.40
N GLU A 336 17.76 -21.54 12.21
CA GLU A 336 18.36 -20.24 11.86
C GLU A 336 19.88 -20.18 12.10
N HIS A 337 20.39 -20.85 13.14
CA HIS A 337 21.74 -20.65 13.66
C HIS A 337 22.71 -21.82 13.49
N VAL A 338 22.28 -22.95 12.91
CA VAL A 338 23.16 -24.10 12.63
C VAL A 338 23.41 -24.22 11.12
N PRO A 339 24.50 -23.63 10.57
CA PRO A 339 24.78 -23.64 9.14
C PRO A 339 24.97 -25.05 8.56
N ALA A 340 25.47 -25.99 9.38
CA ALA A 340 25.71 -27.38 8.98
C ALA A 340 24.43 -28.10 8.53
N LEU A 341 23.24 -27.64 8.97
CA LEU A 341 21.95 -28.18 8.51
C LEU A 341 21.68 -27.95 7.02
N GLN A 342 22.25 -26.92 6.40
CA GLN A 342 21.99 -26.63 4.98
C GLN A 342 22.50 -27.76 4.07
N GLY A 343 23.64 -28.37 4.46
CA GLY A 343 24.24 -29.51 3.75
C GLY A 343 23.62 -30.86 4.13
N ASP A 344 23.00 -30.98 5.30
CA ASP A 344 22.48 -32.23 5.85
C ASP A 344 20.96 -32.37 5.62
N ARG A 345 20.59 -33.15 4.60
CA ARG A 345 19.18 -33.36 4.25
C ARG A 345 18.45 -34.22 5.28
N ALA A 346 19.14 -35.16 5.93
CA ALA A 346 18.54 -36.05 6.93
C ALA A 346 18.23 -35.27 8.22
N ALA A 347 19.19 -34.47 8.71
CA ALA A 347 19.02 -33.61 9.88
C ALA A 347 17.90 -32.57 9.66
N ARG A 348 17.78 -31.98 8.46
CA ARG A 348 16.67 -31.07 8.13
C ARG A 348 15.31 -31.76 8.18
N ARG A 349 15.20 -33.00 7.70
CA ARG A 349 13.95 -33.78 7.76
C ARG A 349 13.59 -34.11 9.21
N GLU A 350 14.56 -34.51 10.02
CA GLU A 350 14.34 -34.77 11.45
C GLU A 350 13.90 -33.51 12.19
N LEU A 351 14.61 -32.39 12.03
CA LEU A 351 14.24 -31.11 12.65
C LEU A 351 12.82 -30.66 12.24
N ALA A 352 12.47 -30.82 10.96
CA ALA A 352 11.13 -30.50 10.47
C ALA A 352 10.04 -31.37 11.12
N LEU A 353 10.31 -32.66 11.34
CA LEU A 353 9.40 -33.57 12.05
C LEU A 353 9.24 -33.15 13.52
N ARG A 354 10.34 -32.91 14.24
CA ARG A 354 10.30 -32.46 15.64
C ARG A 354 9.55 -31.15 15.81
N ARG A 355 9.78 -30.19 14.91
CA ARG A 355 9.04 -28.92 14.90
C ARG A 355 7.55 -29.15 14.69
N HIS A 356 7.17 -30.04 13.77
CA HIS A 356 5.77 -30.37 13.52
C HIS A 356 5.10 -31.03 14.73
N GLU A 357 5.77 -31.97 15.39
CA GLU A 357 5.28 -32.61 16.63
C GLU A 357 5.05 -31.58 17.74
N ALA A 358 6.02 -30.68 17.95
CA ALA A 358 5.89 -29.58 18.92
C ALA A 358 4.77 -28.60 18.55
N GLU A 359 4.57 -28.31 17.26
CA GLU A 359 3.47 -27.44 16.79
C GLU A 359 2.10 -28.08 17.05
N VAL A 360 1.95 -29.37 16.76
CA VAL A 360 0.71 -30.11 17.00
C VAL A 360 0.39 -30.13 18.49
N LEU A 361 1.39 -30.42 19.34
CA LEU A 361 1.22 -30.42 20.80
C LEU A 361 0.88 -29.02 21.34
N PHE A 362 1.59 -27.98 20.89
CA PHE A 362 1.30 -26.60 21.28
C PHE A 362 -0.14 -26.23 20.92
N ARG A 363 -0.58 -26.54 19.69
CA ARG A 363 -1.96 -26.29 19.23
C ARG A 363 -2.98 -27.07 20.04
N SER A 364 -2.72 -28.34 20.38
CA SER A 364 -3.67 -29.14 21.17
C SER A 364 -3.82 -28.59 22.59
N GLU A 365 -2.71 -28.26 23.26
CA GLU A 365 -2.73 -27.69 24.61
C GLU A 365 -3.37 -26.29 24.62
N TRP A 366 -3.04 -25.46 23.64
CA TRP A 366 -3.67 -24.16 23.45
C TRP A 366 -5.19 -24.27 23.29
N SER A 367 -5.64 -25.30 22.56
CA SER A 367 -7.05 -25.59 22.33
C SER A 367 -7.78 -26.03 23.59
N LEU A 368 -7.11 -26.77 24.49
CA LEU A 368 -7.67 -27.15 25.80
C LEU A 368 -7.83 -25.94 26.71
N LEU A 369 -6.93 -24.95 26.63
CA LEU A 369 -7.06 -23.74 27.43
C LEU A 369 -8.18 -22.83 26.92
N PHE A 370 -8.13 -22.44 25.65
CA PHE A 370 -8.96 -21.35 25.12
C PHE A 370 -10.10 -21.79 24.19
N GLY A 371 -10.23 -23.09 23.91
CA GLY A 371 -11.30 -23.66 23.11
C GLY A 371 -11.17 -23.46 21.60
N PRO A 372 -12.14 -23.98 20.81
CA PRO A 372 -12.05 -24.06 19.35
C PRO A 372 -12.13 -22.73 18.62
N ALA A 373 -12.63 -21.68 19.28
CA ALA A 373 -12.82 -20.37 18.67
C ALA A 373 -11.50 -19.63 18.37
N LEU A 374 -10.38 -20.09 18.94
CA LEU A 374 -9.04 -19.49 18.83
C LEU A 374 -8.01 -20.36 18.08
N GLY A 375 -8.48 -21.31 17.27
CA GLY A 375 -7.61 -22.06 16.33
C GLY A 375 -7.52 -23.57 16.55
N ALA A 376 -8.44 -24.19 17.30
CA ALA A 376 -8.48 -25.65 17.41
C ALA A 376 -9.10 -26.31 16.18
N GLU A 377 -8.43 -27.31 15.62
CA GLU A 377 -9.07 -28.30 14.76
C GLU A 377 -9.50 -29.49 15.64
N GLY A 378 -10.78 -29.56 16.01
CA GLY A 378 -11.28 -30.67 16.84
C GLY A 378 -12.68 -30.44 17.41
N ALA A 379 -13.38 -31.54 17.71
CA ALA A 379 -14.72 -31.57 18.28
C ALA A 379 -14.71 -31.47 19.82
N LEU A 380 -13.89 -30.58 20.38
CA LEU A 380 -13.94 -30.28 21.81
C LEU A 380 -15.13 -29.36 22.10
N THR A 381 -15.91 -29.72 23.12
CA THR A 381 -17.01 -28.89 23.63
C THR A 381 -16.44 -27.85 24.59
N ALA A 382 -17.05 -26.66 24.72
CA ALA A 382 -16.49 -25.63 25.61
C ALA A 382 -16.56 -25.96 27.10
N GLU A 383 -17.27 -27.02 27.50
CA GLU A 383 -17.20 -27.56 28.87
C GLU A 383 -15.81 -28.13 29.20
N ASP A 384 -14.98 -28.39 28.19
CA ASP A 384 -13.60 -28.89 28.33
C ASP A 384 -12.55 -27.75 28.32
N SER A 385 -12.95 -26.48 28.13
CA SER A 385 -12.04 -25.33 28.09
C SER A 385 -11.67 -24.89 29.50
N ALA A 386 -10.38 -24.83 29.82
CA ALA A 386 -9.92 -24.41 31.16
C ALA A 386 -10.07 -22.90 31.41
N ALA A 387 -10.13 -22.07 30.36
CA ALA A 387 -10.20 -20.63 30.50
C ALA A 387 -11.56 -20.12 31.02
N MET A 388 -11.50 -19.17 31.95
CA MET A 388 -12.64 -18.36 32.37
C MET A 388 -12.72 -17.07 31.55
N TRP A 389 -13.89 -16.80 30.98
CA TRP A 389 -14.13 -15.65 30.11
C TRP A 389 -14.87 -14.53 30.84
N TYR A 390 -14.44 -13.28 30.62
CA TYR A 390 -15.00 -12.08 31.25
C TYR A 390 -15.29 -11.00 30.21
N THR A 391 -16.45 -10.36 30.35
CA THR A 391 -16.83 -9.15 29.60
C THR A 391 -17.47 -8.17 30.57
N GLN A 392 -17.09 -6.90 30.52
CA GLN A 392 -17.58 -5.86 31.43
C GLN A 392 -17.54 -6.27 32.92
N GLY A 393 -16.48 -6.97 33.33
CA GLY A 393 -16.30 -7.45 34.70
C GLY A 393 -17.14 -8.67 35.10
N GLN A 394 -17.99 -9.20 34.20
CA GLN A 394 -18.86 -10.35 34.46
C GLN A 394 -18.36 -11.60 33.75
N THR A 395 -18.45 -12.74 34.43
CA THR A 395 -18.12 -14.05 33.85
C THR A 395 -19.18 -14.46 32.82
N ILE A 396 -18.72 -14.97 31.67
CA ILE A 396 -19.58 -15.50 30.61
C ILE A 396 -19.16 -16.92 30.23
N ALA A 397 -20.14 -17.72 29.83
CA ALA A 397 -19.90 -19.05 29.27
C ALA A 397 -19.96 -18.99 27.74
N LEU A 398 -18.87 -19.42 27.07
CA LEU A 398 -18.78 -19.46 25.61
C LEU A 398 -18.80 -20.92 25.13
N ALA A 399 -20.01 -21.49 25.05
CA ALA A 399 -20.28 -22.91 24.80
C ALA A 399 -19.69 -23.48 23.49
N ASP A 400 -19.52 -22.64 22.47
CA ASP A 400 -19.08 -23.03 21.13
C ASP A 400 -18.50 -21.84 20.34
N ALA A 401 -17.93 -22.12 19.17
CA ALA A 401 -17.39 -21.08 18.26
C ALA A 401 -18.45 -20.06 17.81
N ARG A 402 -19.74 -20.44 17.78
CA ARG A 402 -20.84 -19.55 17.41
C ARG A 402 -21.11 -18.52 18.50
N SER A 403 -21.12 -18.94 19.76
CA SER A 403 -21.30 -18.10 20.94
C SER A 403 -20.14 -17.11 21.08
N PHE A 404 -18.90 -17.55 20.81
CA PHE A 404 -17.73 -16.67 20.74
C PHE A 404 -17.88 -15.61 19.63
N SER A 405 -18.22 -16.02 18.40
CA SER A 405 -18.42 -15.09 17.28
C SER A 405 -19.58 -14.10 17.54
N ARG A 406 -20.63 -14.55 18.24
CA ARG A 406 -21.73 -13.69 18.70
C ARG A 406 -21.23 -12.67 19.71
N GLN A 407 -20.45 -13.10 20.72
CA GLN A 407 -19.87 -12.22 21.73
C GLN A 407 -19.00 -11.12 21.09
N LEU A 408 -18.13 -11.46 20.13
CA LEU A 408 -17.34 -10.46 19.40
C LEU A 408 -18.21 -9.38 18.73
N SER A 409 -19.39 -9.78 18.25
CA SER A 409 -20.34 -8.85 17.65
C SER A 409 -21.08 -8.00 18.68
N GLU A 410 -21.30 -8.53 19.88
CA GLU A 410 -21.89 -7.79 21.01
C GLU A 410 -20.92 -6.75 21.56
N LEU A 411 -19.61 -7.05 21.63
CA LEU A 411 -18.58 -6.05 21.93
C LEU A 411 -18.62 -4.89 20.92
N ALA A 412 -18.72 -5.21 19.62
CA ALA A 412 -18.79 -4.22 18.56
C ALA A 412 -20.07 -3.35 18.65
N ASP A 413 -21.22 -3.97 18.89
CA ASP A 413 -22.51 -3.28 19.04
C ASP A 413 -22.51 -2.35 20.27
N ALA A 414 -21.94 -2.80 21.39
CA ALA A 414 -21.85 -2.02 22.63
C ALA A 414 -20.82 -0.87 22.55
N THR A 415 -19.71 -1.08 21.85
CA THR A 415 -18.66 -0.07 21.67
C THR A 415 -19.05 1.00 20.66
N PHE A 416 -19.76 0.62 19.59
CA PHE A 416 -20.15 1.52 18.50
C PHE A 416 -21.67 1.59 18.27
N PRO A 417 -22.46 2.00 19.28
CA PRO A 417 -23.92 2.05 19.18
C PRO A 417 -24.42 3.11 18.17
N HIS A 418 -23.55 4.02 17.73
CA HIS A 418 -23.87 5.09 16.79
C HIS A 418 -23.24 4.88 15.40
N THR A 419 -22.81 3.66 15.08
CA THR A 419 -22.33 3.32 13.73
C THR A 419 -23.44 3.46 12.68
N PRO A 420 -23.18 4.19 11.58
CA PRO A 420 -24.06 4.20 10.42
C PRO A 420 -24.20 2.81 9.77
N VAL A 421 -25.40 2.51 9.31
CA VAL A 421 -25.77 1.30 8.57
C VAL A 421 -25.64 1.58 7.08
N LEU A 422 -24.41 1.45 6.57
CA LEU A 422 -24.05 1.71 5.18
C LEU A 422 -23.43 0.46 4.55
N ARG A 423 -24.26 -0.27 3.79
CA ARG A 423 -23.90 -1.56 3.17
C ARG A 423 -23.17 -1.37 1.84
N ASN A 424 -21.94 -0.86 1.91
CA ASN A 424 -21.04 -0.76 0.77
C ASN A 424 -19.65 -1.28 1.14
N GLU A 425 -19.35 -2.53 0.81
CA GLU A 425 -18.05 -3.14 1.18
C GLU A 425 -16.86 -2.50 0.48
N LEU A 426 -17.05 -1.82 -0.65
CA LEU A 426 -15.97 -1.13 -1.37
C LEU A 426 -15.53 0.12 -0.62
N LEU A 427 -16.49 0.88 -0.08
CA LEU A 427 -16.26 2.14 0.63
C LEU A 427 -16.03 1.92 2.13
N ASN A 428 -16.71 0.95 2.74
CA ASN A 428 -16.71 0.73 4.19
C ASN A 428 -15.49 -0.09 4.65
N ARG A 429 -14.29 0.43 4.33
CA ARG A 429 -12.98 -0.18 4.65
C ARG A 429 -12.06 0.85 5.31
N ARG A 430 -11.12 0.33 6.12
CA ARG A 430 -10.05 1.15 6.72
C ARG A 430 -9.02 1.60 5.69
N GLN A 431 -8.71 0.75 4.71
CA GLN A 431 -7.87 1.09 3.57
C GLN A 431 -8.60 0.72 2.29
N LEU A 432 -8.81 1.69 1.42
CA LEU A 432 -9.41 1.48 0.11
C LEU A 432 -8.39 0.88 -0.85
N SER A 433 -8.86 0.05 -1.79
CA SER A 433 -8.06 -0.32 -2.95
C SER A 433 -7.86 0.91 -3.85
N SER A 434 -6.86 0.89 -4.73
CA SER A 434 -6.67 1.96 -5.73
C SER A 434 -7.93 2.21 -6.56
N ALA A 435 -8.61 1.14 -6.99
CA ALA A 435 -9.89 1.21 -7.69
C ALA A 435 -11.01 1.81 -6.82
N GLY A 436 -11.09 1.43 -5.54
CA GLY A 436 -12.07 1.99 -4.61
C GLY A 436 -11.83 3.48 -4.32
N ALA A 437 -10.57 3.90 -4.19
CA ALA A 437 -10.20 5.29 -4.02
C ALA A 437 -10.53 6.13 -5.26
N ALA A 438 -10.28 5.61 -6.47
CA ALA A 438 -10.65 6.25 -7.72
C ALA A 438 -12.18 6.40 -7.85
N ALA A 439 -12.94 5.34 -7.55
CA ALA A 439 -14.41 5.39 -7.55
C ALA A 439 -14.97 6.39 -6.53
N ARG A 440 -14.40 6.46 -5.31
CA ARG A 440 -14.76 7.49 -4.33
C ARG A 440 -14.47 8.90 -4.85
N GLY A 441 -13.33 9.10 -5.51
CA GLY A 441 -13.00 10.37 -6.15
C GLY A 441 -14.02 10.77 -7.22
N ALA A 442 -14.38 9.84 -8.11
CA ALA A 442 -15.41 10.04 -9.13
C ALA A 442 -16.79 10.35 -8.53
N LEU A 443 -17.15 9.68 -7.42
CA LEU A 443 -18.37 9.98 -6.67
C LEU A 443 -18.36 11.41 -6.12
N VAL A 444 -17.31 11.78 -5.39
CA VAL A 444 -17.21 13.12 -4.79
C VAL A 444 -17.22 14.20 -5.87
N LYS A 445 -16.51 13.99 -6.99
CA LYS A 445 -16.59 14.88 -8.15
C LYS A 445 -18.02 15.04 -8.65
N ALA A 446 -18.73 13.94 -8.87
CA ALA A 446 -20.12 13.98 -9.33
C ALA A 446 -21.06 14.68 -8.32
N MET A 447 -20.82 14.56 -7.01
CA MET A 447 -21.57 15.29 -5.98
C MET A 447 -21.39 16.82 -6.09
N LEU A 448 -20.21 17.28 -6.53
CA LEU A 448 -19.90 18.69 -6.67
C LEU A 448 -20.49 19.27 -7.97
N ASP A 449 -20.35 18.55 -9.07
CA ASP A 449 -20.68 19.04 -10.41
C ASP A 449 -22.15 18.81 -10.80
N ARG A 450 -22.78 17.75 -10.27
CA ARG A 450 -24.04 17.19 -10.80
C ARG A 450 -25.07 16.89 -9.70
N GLY A 451 -24.97 17.57 -8.55
CA GLY A 451 -25.87 17.39 -7.42
C GLY A 451 -27.34 17.76 -7.66
N GLU A 452 -27.65 18.40 -8.78
CA GLU A 452 -29.01 18.77 -9.20
C GLU A 452 -29.66 17.71 -10.12
N VAL A 453 -28.89 16.69 -10.52
CA VAL A 453 -29.27 15.71 -11.56
C VAL A 453 -29.53 14.35 -10.94
N GLU A 454 -30.57 13.66 -11.41
CA GLU A 454 -30.84 12.27 -11.04
C GLU A 454 -29.58 11.40 -11.15
N ARG A 455 -29.34 10.58 -10.11
CA ARG A 455 -28.17 9.68 -10.04
C ARG A 455 -26.82 10.37 -10.24
N LEU A 456 -26.73 11.69 -10.04
CA LEU A 456 -25.53 12.49 -10.36
C LEU A 456 -25.07 12.35 -11.83
N GLY A 457 -25.98 11.97 -12.73
CA GLY A 457 -25.69 11.72 -14.14
C GLY A 457 -24.88 10.45 -14.44
N PHE A 458 -24.85 9.46 -13.52
CA PHE A 458 -24.20 8.18 -13.79
C PHE A 458 -24.98 7.31 -14.77
N VAL A 459 -24.30 6.79 -15.79
CA VAL A 459 -24.84 5.84 -16.77
C VAL A 459 -24.37 4.42 -16.44
N GLY A 460 -25.26 3.43 -16.53
CA GLY A 460 -24.95 2.04 -16.18
C GLY A 460 -24.83 1.80 -14.67
N PHE A 461 -23.94 0.89 -14.26
CA PHE A 461 -23.72 0.51 -12.86
C PHE A 461 -22.22 0.48 -12.48
N PRO A 462 -21.46 1.57 -12.70
CA PRO A 462 -20.05 1.61 -12.31
C PRO A 462 -19.88 1.59 -10.78
N PRO A 463 -18.66 1.34 -10.26
CA PRO A 463 -18.40 1.27 -8.82
C PRO A 463 -18.84 2.52 -8.04
N GLU A 464 -18.64 3.71 -8.59
CA GLU A 464 -19.06 4.99 -8.00
C GLU A 464 -20.58 5.13 -7.93
N TYR A 465 -21.33 4.56 -8.90
CA TYR A 465 -22.79 4.50 -8.80
C TYR A 465 -23.23 3.57 -7.68
N ALA A 466 -22.58 2.42 -7.48
CA ALA A 466 -22.90 1.53 -6.36
C ALA A 466 -22.65 2.22 -5.00
N MET A 467 -21.59 3.02 -4.89
CA MET A 467 -21.34 3.87 -3.71
C MET A 467 -22.42 4.93 -3.53
N TYR A 468 -22.76 5.68 -4.57
CA TYR A 468 -23.86 6.65 -4.57
C TYR A 468 -25.19 6.00 -4.12
N ALA A 469 -25.56 4.88 -4.74
CA ALA A 469 -26.83 4.23 -4.52
C ALA A 469 -27.00 3.76 -3.07
N SER A 470 -25.93 3.23 -2.47
CA SER A 470 -25.96 2.68 -1.10
C SER A 470 -25.77 3.72 -0.01
N VAL A 471 -25.00 4.79 -0.25
CA VAL A 471 -24.63 5.77 0.78
C VAL A 471 -25.45 7.05 0.73
N LEU A 472 -25.88 7.48 -0.45
CA LEU A 472 -26.56 8.76 -0.64
C LEU A 472 -28.03 8.58 -1.04
N HIS A 473 -28.31 7.71 -2.00
CA HIS A 473 -29.68 7.50 -2.50
C HIS A 473 -30.55 6.65 -1.56
N ALA A 474 -30.08 5.47 -1.14
CA ALA A 474 -30.89 4.59 -0.29
C ALA A 474 -31.24 5.18 1.09
N PRO A 475 -30.34 5.94 1.77
CA PRO A 475 -30.72 6.69 2.97
C PRO A 475 -31.53 7.97 2.68
N GLY A 476 -31.70 8.32 1.40
CA GLY A 476 -32.46 9.48 0.95
C GLY A 476 -31.78 10.81 1.24
N LEU A 477 -30.45 10.90 1.18
CA LEU A 477 -29.69 12.14 1.36
C LEU A 477 -29.61 12.96 0.07
N HIS A 478 -29.71 12.28 -1.09
CA HIS A 478 -29.95 12.86 -2.40
C HIS A 478 -31.35 12.46 -2.84
N TYR A 479 -32.23 13.43 -3.07
CA TYR A 479 -33.65 13.19 -3.28
C TYR A 479 -34.24 14.14 -4.32
N GLU A 480 -35.32 13.71 -4.96
CA GLU A 480 -36.10 14.53 -5.89
C GLU A 480 -37.00 15.49 -5.09
N VAL A 481 -36.85 16.79 -5.33
CA VAL A 481 -37.67 17.85 -4.72
C VAL A 481 -38.88 18.16 -5.60
N GLU A 482 -38.64 18.28 -6.90
CA GLU A 482 -39.64 18.49 -7.96
C GLU A 482 -39.31 17.55 -9.13
N PRO A 483 -40.24 17.26 -10.06
CA PRO A 483 -39.98 16.38 -11.19
C PRO A 483 -38.70 16.77 -11.95
N ASN A 484 -37.70 15.89 -11.94
CA ASN A 484 -36.35 16.07 -12.51
C ASN A 484 -35.45 17.12 -11.83
N VAL A 485 -35.78 17.58 -10.62
CA VAL A 485 -34.94 18.48 -9.82
C VAL A 485 -34.53 17.77 -8.55
N TRP A 486 -33.23 17.51 -8.42
CA TRP A 486 -32.66 16.80 -7.28
C TRP A 486 -31.91 17.74 -6.34
N ALA A 487 -31.92 17.43 -5.05
CA ALA A 487 -31.22 18.21 -4.05
C ALA A 487 -30.66 17.35 -2.92
N TRP A 488 -29.88 18.00 -2.07
CA TRP A 488 -29.29 17.42 -0.86
C TRP A 488 -30.15 17.73 0.36
N ARG A 489 -30.22 16.80 1.32
CA ARG A 489 -30.76 17.06 2.65
C ARG A 489 -29.95 16.37 3.75
N SER A 490 -30.10 16.88 4.97
CA SER A 490 -29.61 16.20 6.17
C SER A 490 -30.35 14.86 6.40
N PRO A 491 -29.77 13.94 7.19
CA PRO A 491 -30.46 12.71 7.57
C PRO A 491 -31.81 12.98 8.24
N ALA A 492 -32.79 12.11 7.95
CA ALA A 492 -34.15 12.24 8.44
C ALA A 492 -34.26 12.12 9.98
N ASP A 493 -35.44 12.43 10.53
CA ASP A 493 -35.67 12.31 11.96
C ASP A 493 -35.51 10.87 12.48
N THR A 494 -35.16 10.72 13.78
CA THR A 494 -34.76 9.43 14.40
C THR A 494 -35.73 8.29 14.15
N LEU A 495 -37.04 8.56 14.03
CA LEU A 495 -38.06 7.54 13.77
C LEU A 495 -37.99 6.96 12.35
N THR A 496 -37.30 7.64 11.42
CA THR A 496 -37.25 7.31 9.99
C THR A 496 -35.82 7.11 9.46
N ASP A 497 -34.80 7.37 10.27
CA ASP A 497 -33.39 7.18 9.92
C ASP A 497 -32.99 5.70 9.93
N ARG A 498 -33.34 5.00 8.84
CA ARG A 498 -33.00 3.58 8.63
C ARG A 498 -31.49 3.33 8.55
N ALA A 499 -30.69 4.36 8.28
CA ALA A 499 -29.24 4.25 8.11
C ALA A 499 -28.46 4.65 9.38
N ASN A 500 -29.13 5.07 10.47
CA ASN A 500 -28.48 5.54 11.70
C ASN A 500 -27.38 6.59 11.44
N LEU A 501 -27.62 7.50 10.50
CA LEU A 501 -26.68 8.57 10.13
C LEU A 501 -26.78 9.80 11.02
N ARG A 502 -27.93 10.01 11.67
CA ARG A 502 -28.19 11.20 12.48
C ARG A 502 -27.18 11.41 13.63
N PRO A 503 -26.75 10.38 14.40
CA PRO A 503 -25.76 10.59 15.46
C PRO A 503 -24.45 11.18 14.93
N VAL A 504 -23.95 10.63 13.82
CA VAL A 504 -22.74 11.12 13.14
C VAL A 504 -22.95 12.53 12.61
N TRP A 505 -24.09 12.79 11.97
CA TRP A 505 -24.42 14.12 11.46
C TRP A 505 -24.48 15.17 12.56
N LYS A 506 -25.13 14.87 13.69
CA LYS A 506 -25.19 15.75 14.86
C LYS A 506 -23.81 15.98 15.48
N ALA A 507 -22.92 14.99 15.44
CA ALA A 507 -21.53 15.16 15.88
C ALA A 507 -20.79 16.16 14.97
N MET A 508 -20.95 16.04 13.65
CA MET A 508 -20.39 16.99 12.68
C MET A 508 -20.93 18.41 12.89
N GLU A 509 -22.26 18.54 13.04
CA GLU A 509 -22.89 19.83 13.34
C GLU A 509 -22.29 20.45 14.59
N ARG A 510 -22.28 19.74 15.74
CA ARG A 510 -21.72 20.28 16.99
C ARG A 510 -20.27 20.71 16.84
N MET A 511 -19.41 19.83 16.29
CA MET A 511 -18.00 20.15 16.14
C MET A 511 -17.78 21.40 15.29
N ILE A 512 -18.49 21.54 14.16
CA ILE A 512 -18.25 22.63 13.21
C ILE A 512 -18.92 23.93 13.68
N PHE A 513 -20.17 23.83 14.17
CA PHE A 513 -21.04 24.96 14.47
C PHE A 513 -20.93 25.50 15.90
N GLU A 514 -20.36 24.74 16.82
CA GLU A 514 -20.07 25.21 18.19
C GLU A 514 -18.58 25.58 18.37
N SER A 515 -17.75 25.37 17.33
CA SER A 515 -16.34 25.76 17.36
C SER A 515 -16.14 27.25 17.09
N THR A 516 -15.21 27.85 17.83
CA THR A 516 -14.78 29.24 17.63
C THR A 516 -13.66 29.38 16.58
N ARG A 517 -13.12 28.26 16.11
CA ARG A 517 -12.02 28.20 15.13
C ARG A 517 -12.36 27.20 14.02
N PRO A 518 -11.77 27.33 12.82
CA PRO A 518 -11.88 26.29 11.81
C PRO A 518 -11.45 24.93 12.36
N VAL A 519 -12.31 23.92 12.21
CA VAL A 519 -12.08 22.54 12.63
C VAL A 519 -11.30 21.82 11.55
N SER A 520 -10.11 21.31 11.88
CA SER A 520 -9.32 20.54 10.92
C SER A 520 -10.04 19.23 10.55
N LEU A 521 -9.93 18.82 9.28
CA LEU A 521 -10.50 17.52 8.89
C LEU A 521 -9.87 16.33 9.64
N PRO A 522 -8.57 16.30 9.98
CA PRO A 522 -8.02 15.26 10.84
C PRO A 522 -8.70 15.14 12.18
N ASP A 523 -9.00 16.26 12.86
CA ASP A 523 -9.66 16.24 14.16
C ASP A 523 -11.11 15.74 14.03
N LEU A 524 -11.82 16.21 13.01
CA LEU A 524 -13.17 15.75 12.68
C LEU A 524 -13.16 14.23 12.39
N TYR A 525 -12.24 13.76 11.57
CA TYR A 525 -12.11 12.36 11.20
C TYR A 525 -11.73 11.49 12.40
N ALA A 526 -10.82 11.95 13.26
CA ALA A 526 -10.46 11.25 14.48
C ALA A 526 -11.66 11.10 15.42
N HIS A 527 -12.46 12.15 15.59
CA HIS A 527 -13.66 12.13 16.40
C HIS A 527 -14.71 11.15 15.85
N LEU A 528 -15.00 11.19 14.55
CA LEU A 528 -15.98 10.31 13.91
C LEU A 528 -15.53 8.85 13.81
N ARG A 529 -14.21 8.59 13.78
CA ARG A 529 -13.64 7.25 13.82
C ARG A 529 -13.74 6.62 15.21
N ALA A 530 -13.69 7.43 16.25
CA ALA A 530 -13.76 6.96 17.62
C ALA A 530 -15.15 6.41 17.98
N ALA A 531 -15.20 5.62 19.06
CA ALA A 531 -16.46 5.30 19.72
C ALA A 531 -17.15 6.60 20.18
N PRO A 532 -18.50 6.70 20.11
CA PRO A 532 -19.46 5.64 19.79
C PRO A 532 -19.77 5.45 18.29
N TYR A 533 -19.12 6.19 17.39
CA TYR A 533 -19.50 6.24 15.97
C TYR A 533 -18.79 5.19 15.12
N GLY A 534 -17.46 5.12 15.16
CA GLY A 534 -16.70 4.12 14.40
C GLY A 534 -16.73 4.32 12.87
N VAL A 535 -16.91 5.51 12.34
CA VAL A 535 -17.02 5.70 10.87
C VAL A 535 -15.71 5.28 10.18
N SER A 536 -15.82 4.55 9.06
CA SER A 536 -14.66 4.04 8.31
C SER A 536 -14.02 5.12 7.42
N GLU A 537 -12.73 4.98 7.15
CA GLU A 537 -11.92 5.95 6.37
C GLU A 537 -12.49 6.25 4.99
N GLY A 538 -13.05 5.25 4.31
CA GLY A 538 -13.61 5.45 2.98
C GLY A 538 -14.84 6.36 3.00
N ILE A 539 -15.64 6.32 4.07
CA ILE A 539 -16.91 7.04 4.19
C ILE A 539 -16.71 8.50 4.60
N LEU A 540 -15.71 8.80 5.42
CA LEU A 540 -15.49 10.13 6.01
C LEU A 540 -15.47 11.28 4.97
N PRO A 541 -14.74 11.20 3.84
CA PRO A 541 -14.74 12.29 2.87
C PRO A 541 -16.07 12.45 2.12
N VAL A 542 -16.83 11.36 1.95
CA VAL A 542 -18.17 11.42 1.32
C VAL A 542 -19.14 12.14 2.26
N LEU A 543 -19.06 11.89 3.57
CA LEU A 543 -19.86 12.61 4.56
C LEU A 543 -19.48 14.09 4.63
N VAL A 544 -18.19 14.44 4.56
CA VAL A 544 -17.74 15.83 4.49
C VAL A 544 -18.24 16.52 3.21
N ALA A 545 -18.15 15.87 2.06
CA ALA A 545 -18.69 16.40 0.81
C ALA A 545 -20.20 16.63 0.92
N LEU A 546 -20.95 15.66 1.46
CA LEU A 546 -22.38 15.78 1.69
C LEU A 546 -22.70 16.92 2.66
N PHE A 547 -22.02 17.00 3.81
CA PHE A 547 -22.20 18.07 4.79
C PHE A 547 -21.97 19.44 4.18
N ARG A 548 -20.92 19.58 3.37
CA ARG A 548 -20.60 20.79 2.63
C ARG A 548 -21.68 21.14 1.59
N ARG A 549 -22.29 20.15 0.92
CA ARG A 549 -23.39 20.39 -0.03
C ARG A 549 -24.68 20.82 0.67
N VAL A 550 -25.02 20.20 1.81
CA VAL A 550 -26.22 20.56 2.59
C VAL A 550 -26.07 21.96 3.21
N TYR A 551 -24.89 22.30 3.73
CA TYR A 551 -24.60 23.59 4.36
C TYR A 551 -23.73 24.50 3.49
N ALA A 552 -23.98 24.53 2.17
CA ALA A 552 -23.13 25.21 1.19
C ALA A 552 -22.89 26.71 1.46
N GLY A 553 -23.90 27.42 1.96
CA GLY A 553 -23.75 28.83 2.34
C GLY A 553 -23.48 29.09 3.82
N ASP A 554 -23.65 28.07 4.66
CA ASP A 554 -23.54 28.15 6.11
C ASP A 554 -22.20 27.63 6.64
N THR A 555 -21.35 27.09 5.76
CA THR A 555 -20.01 26.60 6.10
C THR A 555 -18.97 27.15 5.13
N SER A 556 -17.74 27.32 5.60
CA SER A 556 -16.60 27.70 4.77
C SER A 556 -15.53 26.60 4.80
N LEU A 557 -14.85 26.42 3.66
CA LEU A 557 -13.74 25.47 3.51
C LEU A 557 -12.42 26.23 3.40
N TYR A 558 -11.40 25.78 4.12
CA TYR A 558 -10.07 26.38 4.14
C TYR A 558 -9.04 25.36 3.65
N ARG A 559 -8.00 25.87 2.98
CA ARG A 559 -6.79 25.12 2.61
C ARG A 559 -5.57 25.87 3.15
N GLU A 560 -4.82 25.22 4.02
CA GLU A 560 -3.64 25.81 4.69
C GLU A 560 -3.94 27.17 5.34
N GLY A 561 -5.12 27.27 5.96
CA GLY A 561 -5.61 28.49 6.62
C GLY A 561 -6.16 29.57 5.68
N ASN A 562 -6.16 29.36 4.36
CA ASN A 562 -6.74 30.28 3.39
C ASN A 562 -8.15 29.82 3.00
N PHE A 563 -9.12 30.73 3.05
CA PHE A 563 -10.48 30.47 2.62
C PHE A 563 -10.55 30.16 1.11
N LEU A 564 -11.23 29.07 0.77
CA LEU A 564 -11.52 28.71 -0.62
C LEU A 564 -12.83 29.37 -1.05
N ALA A 565 -12.72 30.53 -1.70
CA ALA A 565 -13.87 31.24 -2.24
C ALA A 565 -14.63 30.36 -3.26
N ASP A 566 -13.91 29.85 -4.25
CA ASP A 566 -14.44 28.90 -5.24
C ASP A 566 -13.73 27.55 -5.08
N GLU A 567 -14.51 26.52 -4.75
CA GLU A 567 -14.02 25.15 -4.58
C GLU A 567 -13.86 24.50 -5.96
N LYS A 568 -12.62 24.28 -6.39
CA LYS A 568 -12.34 23.65 -7.69
C LYS A 568 -12.19 22.14 -7.52
N GLU A 569 -12.31 21.41 -8.63
CA GLU A 569 -12.08 19.96 -8.66
C GLU A 569 -10.72 19.59 -8.04
N ALA A 570 -9.66 20.32 -8.41
CA ALA A 570 -8.31 20.10 -7.89
C ALA A 570 -8.19 20.25 -6.35
N ASP A 571 -9.01 21.11 -5.74
CA ASP A 571 -9.03 21.27 -4.28
C ASP A 571 -9.61 20.01 -3.61
N TRP A 572 -10.65 19.43 -4.18
CA TRP A 572 -11.27 18.21 -3.67
C TRP A 572 -10.44 16.96 -3.94
N GLU A 573 -9.77 16.87 -5.10
CA GLU A 573 -8.78 15.82 -5.35
C GLU A 573 -7.65 15.84 -4.31
N LEU A 574 -7.17 17.04 -3.97
CA LEU A 574 -6.16 17.23 -2.93
C LEU A 574 -6.73 16.90 -1.54
N LEU A 575 -7.93 17.35 -1.20
CA LEU A 575 -8.61 17.05 0.08
C LEU A 575 -8.74 15.54 0.31
N LEU A 576 -9.09 14.78 -0.74
CA LEU A 576 -9.22 13.33 -0.67
C LEU A 576 -7.89 12.60 -0.41
N ARG A 577 -6.76 13.22 -0.77
CA ARG A 577 -5.40 12.68 -0.58
C ARG A 577 -4.71 13.22 0.67
N ARG A 578 -4.92 14.50 0.99
CA ARG A 578 -4.28 15.30 2.05
C ARG A 578 -5.33 16.07 2.85
N PRO A 579 -6.23 15.38 3.57
CA PRO A 579 -7.25 16.04 4.38
C PRO A 579 -6.63 16.92 5.49
N ASP A 580 -5.39 16.65 5.89
CA ASP A 580 -4.62 17.43 6.87
C ASP A 580 -4.39 18.89 6.48
N MET A 581 -4.49 19.21 5.19
CA MET A 581 -4.37 20.59 4.70
C MET A 581 -5.69 21.37 4.81
N PHE A 582 -6.80 20.73 5.19
CA PHE A 582 -8.14 21.32 5.10
C PHE A 582 -8.84 21.46 6.44
N ALA A 583 -9.68 22.50 6.54
CA ALA A 583 -10.52 22.76 7.70
C ALA A 583 -11.90 23.29 7.28
N LEU A 584 -12.92 23.01 8.09
CA LEU A 584 -14.27 23.54 7.95
C LEU A 584 -14.58 24.53 9.08
N ALA A 585 -15.30 25.60 8.80
CA ALA A 585 -15.78 26.52 9.83
C ALA A 585 -17.27 26.83 9.65
N ASP A 586 -17.92 27.18 10.76
CA ASP A 586 -19.22 27.86 10.73
C ASP A 586 -19.12 29.15 9.91
N SER A 587 -20.22 29.55 9.29
CA SER A 587 -20.37 30.81 8.57
C SER A 587 -21.80 31.35 8.68
N ARG A 588 -22.60 30.80 9.60
CA ARG A 588 -23.95 31.27 9.90
C ARG A 588 -23.86 32.61 10.61
N VAL A 589 -24.80 33.49 10.28
CA VAL A 589 -24.84 34.87 10.80
C VAL A 589 -26.20 35.19 11.41
N THR A 590 -26.18 35.97 12.47
CA THR A 590 -27.36 36.44 13.21
C THR A 590 -27.30 37.96 13.43
N GLY A 591 -28.42 38.56 13.85
CA GLY A 591 -28.48 39.98 14.23
C GLY A 591 -27.98 40.94 13.15
N ALA A 592 -27.16 41.92 13.55
CA ALA A 592 -26.60 42.93 12.64
C ALA A 592 -25.74 42.32 11.50
N ARG A 593 -25.04 41.21 11.74
CA ARG A 593 -24.24 40.53 10.70
C ARG A 593 -25.12 39.98 9.58
N ARG A 594 -26.29 39.43 9.96
CA ARG A 594 -27.29 38.94 9.00
C ARG A 594 -27.85 40.07 8.16
N ALA A 595 -28.18 41.22 8.76
CA ALA A 595 -28.67 42.39 8.04
C ALA A 595 -27.67 42.91 6.99
N VAL A 596 -26.36 42.89 7.31
CA VAL A 596 -25.31 43.23 6.34
C VAL A 596 -25.30 42.24 5.16
N VAL A 597 -25.31 40.94 5.45
CA VAL A 597 -25.31 39.89 4.43
C VAL A 597 -26.55 39.99 3.53
N GLU A 598 -27.75 40.14 4.10
CA GLU A 598 -29.01 40.28 3.36
C GLU A 598 -29.00 41.49 2.43
N ARG A 599 -28.52 42.65 2.91
CA ARG A 599 -28.47 43.87 2.09
C ARG A 599 -27.47 43.76 0.94
N ILE A 600 -26.31 43.13 1.14
CA ILE A 600 -25.35 42.89 0.04
C ILE A 600 -25.89 41.83 -0.93
N ALA A 601 -26.52 40.78 -0.41
CA ALA A 601 -27.13 39.74 -1.23
C ALA A 601 -28.21 40.30 -2.16
N GLN A 602 -29.07 41.18 -1.62
CA GLN A 602 -30.10 41.87 -2.39
C GLN A 602 -29.52 42.77 -3.50
N SER A 603 -28.43 43.48 -3.23
CA SER A 603 -27.79 44.36 -4.23
C SER A 603 -27.01 43.59 -5.30
N THR A 604 -26.51 42.39 -4.97
CA THR A 604 -25.66 41.59 -5.87
C THR A 604 -26.36 40.41 -6.53
N GLY A 605 -27.62 40.12 -6.15
CA GLY A 605 -28.44 39.05 -6.71
C GLY A 605 -28.00 37.64 -6.30
N VAL A 606 -27.36 37.48 -5.15
CA VAL A 606 -26.93 36.18 -4.61
C VAL A 606 -27.77 35.76 -3.40
N GLN A 607 -27.61 34.51 -2.97
CA GLN A 607 -28.29 34.02 -1.78
C GLN A 607 -27.85 34.81 -0.53
N PRO A 608 -28.77 35.10 0.42
CA PRO A 608 -28.52 35.87 1.64
C PRO A 608 -27.75 35.06 2.70
N GLN A 609 -26.59 34.56 2.31
CA GLN A 609 -25.67 33.80 3.14
C GLN A 609 -24.26 34.38 2.99
N LEU A 610 -23.45 34.28 4.05
CA LEU A 610 -22.14 34.93 4.12
C LEU A 610 -21.21 34.50 2.97
N VAL A 611 -21.10 33.19 2.74
CA VAL A 611 -20.16 32.63 1.76
C VAL A 611 -20.52 33.05 0.32
N PRO A 612 -21.77 32.93 -0.16
CA PRO A 612 -22.17 33.45 -1.45
C PRO A 612 -21.88 34.95 -1.64
N VAL A 613 -22.13 35.76 -0.60
CA VAL A 613 -21.86 37.21 -0.62
C VAL A 613 -20.37 37.49 -0.76
N VAL A 614 -19.52 36.91 0.11
CA VAL A 614 -18.06 37.14 0.05
C VAL A 614 -17.49 36.64 -1.27
N ARG A 615 -17.91 35.47 -1.74
CA ARG A 615 -17.51 34.93 -3.05
C ARG A 615 -17.87 35.87 -4.19
N ARG A 616 -19.04 36.50 -4.14
CA ARG A 616 -19.47 37.47 -5.16
C ARG A 616 -18.60 38.73 -5.12
N LEU A 617 -18.30 39.25 -3.94
CA LEU A 617 -17.43 40.42 -3.77
C LEU A 617 -16.00 40.14 -4.26
N LEU A 618 -15.43 38.98 -3.93
CA LEU A 618 -14.10 38.58 -4.41
C LEU A 618 -14.07 38.42 -5.93
N ARG A 619 -15.11 37.82 -6.55
CA ARG A 619 -15.20 37.75 -8.02
C ARG A 619 -15.31 39.12 -8.68
N MET A 620 -16.01 40.07 -8.06
CA MET A 620 -16.07 41.46 -8.54
C MET A 620 -14.69 42.11 -8.48
N LEU A 621 -13.92 41.86 -7.42
CA LEU A 621 -12.54 42.32 -7.27
C LEU A 621 -11.60 41.71 -8.32
N ASP A 622 -11.68 40.41 -8.55
CA ASP A 622 -10.83 39.71 -9.53
C ASP A 622 -11.02 40.27 -10.95
N GLY A 623 -12.23 40.72 -11.28
CA GLY A 623 -12.56 41.35 -12.55
C GLY A 623 -12.08 42.79 -12.72
N LEU A 624 -11.54 43.44 -11.68
CA LEU A 624 -10.96 44.78 -11.80
C LEU A 624 -9.62 44.75 -12.55
N PRO A 625 -9.27 45.80 -13.32
CA PRO A 625 -7.96 45.92 -13.95
C PRO A 625 -6.81 45.87 -12.92
N GLU A 626 -5.66 45.33 -13.31
CA GLU A 626 -4.50 45.18 -12.43
C GLU A 626 -4.01 46.52 -11.85
N TYR A 627 -4.08 47.61 -12.63
CA TYR A 627 -3.80 48.95 -12.15
C TYR A 627 -4.64 49.32 -10.91
N THR A 628 -5.94 49.06 -10.97
CA THR A 628 -6.90 49.35 -9.88
C THR A 628 -6.57 48.59 -8.60
N LYS A 629 -5.96 47.41 -8.71
CA LYS A 629 -5.52 46.59 -7.57
C LYS A 629 -4.21 47.11 -6.96
N GLN A 630 -3.40 47.87 -7.70
CA GLN A 630 -2.04 48.25 -7.28
C GLN A 630 -1.85 49.74 -7.01
N THR A 631 -2.69 50.61 -7.57
CA THR A 631 -2.52 52.07 -7.48
C THR A 631 -2.58 52.59 -6.05
N ARG A 632 -1.70 53.53 -5.69
CA ARG A 632 -1.73 54.25 -4.41
C ARG A 632 -2.55 55.54 -4.51
N ARG A 633 -3.10 55.87 -5.69
CA ARG A 633 -3.89 57.09 -5.96
C ARG A 633 -5.38 56.89 -5.67
N LEU A 634 -5.70 56.38 -4.48
CA LEU A 634 -7.07 56.18 -3.99
C LEU A 634 -7.27 56.94 -2.67
N PRO A 635 -8.50 57.32 -2.31
CA PRO A 635 -8.80 57.83 -0.98
C PRO A 635 -8.37 56.84 0.11
N GLU A 636 -7.98 57.34 1.30
CA GLU A 636 -7.45 56.52 2.39
C GLU A 636 -8.37 55.36 2.77
N ALA A 637 -9.68 55.62 2.89
CA ALA A 637 -10.68 54.58 3.17
C ALA A 637 -10.76 53.51 2.07
N ALA A 638 -10.58 53.89 0.79
CA ALA A 638 -10.59 52.96 -0.33
C ALA A 638 -9.28 52.12 -0.39
N LEU A 639 -8.12 52.72 -0.06
CA LEU A 639 -6.87 51.99 0.10
C LEU A 639 -6.97 50.96 1.22
N ALA A 640 -7.44 51.39 2.40
CA ALA A 640 -7.62 50.50 3.54
C ALA A 640 -8.62 49.37 3.23
N LEU A 641 -9.71 49.67 2.53
CA LEU A 641 -10.70 48.67 2.14
C LEU A 641 -10.08 47.66 1.16
N ARG A 642 -9.37 48.13 0.14
CA ARG A 642 -8.66 47.24 -0.79
C ARG A 642 -7.70 46.32 -0.06
N ASP A 643 -6.83 46.87 0.79
CA ASP A 643 -5.82 46.11 1.50
C ASP A 643 -6.51 45.07 2.41
N ALA A 644 -7.63 45.42 3.05
CA ALA A 644 -8.47 44.47 3.79
C ALA A 644 -9.02 43.31 2.92
N PHE A 645 -9.44 43.57 1.68
CA PHE A 645 -9.90 42.53 0.75
C PHE A 645 -8.76 41.63 0.25
N LEU A 646 -7.57 42.18 0.01
CA LEU A 646 -6.42 41.44 -0.49
C LEU A 646 -5.75 40.58 0.60
N ASP A 647 -5.73 41.07 1.85
CA ASP A 647 -5.05 40.41 2.96
C ASP A 647 -5.94 39.42 3.74
N SER A 648 -7.27 39.52 3.61
CA SER A 648 -8.17 38.71 4.44
C SER A 648 -8.16 37.24 4.06
N LYS A 649 -7.93 36.40 5.07
CA LYS A 649 -7.92 34.93 4.95
C LYS A 649 -9.26 34.27 5.27
N ALA A 650 -10.23 35.03 5.80
CA ALA A 650 -11.52 34.50 6.24
C ALA A 650 -12.68 35.44 5.90
N PRO A 651 -13.83 34.90 5.43
CA PRO A 651 -14.99 35.69 5.01
C PRO A 651 -15.62 36.49 6.16
N GLU A 652 -15.72 35.89 7.35
CA GLU A 652 -16.25 36.57 8.53
C GLU A 652 -15.38 37.74 8.97
N HIS A 653 -14.07 37.51 9.04
CA HIS A 653 -13.12 38.55 9.42
C HIS A 653 -13.13 39.70 8.41
N LEU A 654 -13.23 39.39 7.11
CA LEU A 654 -13.32 40.40 6.06
C LEU A 654 -14.51 41.34 6.27
N LEU A 655 -15.73 40.80 6.32
CA LEU A 655 -16.95 41.62 6.30
C LEU A 655 -17.30 42.24 7.65
N PHE A 656 -17.00 41.56 8.76
CA PHE A 656 -17.46 41.99 10.08
C PHE A 656 -16.37 42.64 10.93
N HIS A 657 -15.11 42.57 10.51
CA HIS A 657 -13.99 43.18 11.22
C HIS A 657 -13.16 44.10 10.32
N ALA A 658 -12.49 43.56 9.31
CA ALA A 658 -11.53 44.30 8.50
C ALA A 658 -12.19 45.42 7.68
N ALA A 659 -13.32 45.15 7.00
CA ALA A 659 -14.03 46.16 6.21
C ALA A 659 -14.61 47.29 7.07
N PRO A 660 -15.32 47.04 8.20
CA PRO A 660 -15.74 48.11 9.09
C PRO A 660 -14.57 48.98 9.58
N VAL A 661 -13.46 48.36 10.01
CA VAL A 661 -12.27 49.07 10.50
C VAL A 661 -11.64 49.91 9.39
N ALA A 662 -11.51 49.37 8.18
CA ALA A 662 -11.01 50.09 7.02
C ALA A 662 -11.85 51.33 6.66
N LEU A 663 -13.15 51.29 6.94
CA LEU A 663 -14.09 52.40 6.75
C LEU A 663 -14.18 53.33 7.98
N GLY A 664 -13.29 53.16 8.97
CA GLY A 664 -13.26 53.97 10.19
C GLY A 664 -14.45 53.73 11.11
N LEU A 665 -14.97 52.51 11.16
CA LEU A 665 -16.08 52.08 12.01
C LEU A 665 -15.65 50.89 12.91
N PRO A 666 -16.24 50.74 14.11
CA PRO A 666 -15.93 49.59 14.95
C PRO A 666 -16.40 48.27 14.32
N PRO A 667 -15.75 47.13 14.61
CA PRO A 667 -16.20 45.81 14.19
C PRO A 667 -17.65 45.48 14.60
N LEU A 668 -18.29 44.61 13.82
CA LEU A 668 -19.62 44.09 14.07
C LEU A 668 -19.52 42.81 14.91
N ALA A 669 -19.88 42.90 16.19
CA ALA A 669 -19.97 41.74 17.06
C ALA A 669 -21.07 40.77 16.60
N ALA A 670 -20.92 39.47 16.91
CA ALA A 670 -21.89 38.45 16.51
C ALA A 670 -23.28 38.68 17.12
N ASP A 671 -23.33 39.20 18.35
CA ASP A 671 -24.57 39.44 19.10
C ASP A 671 -25.03 40.90 19.07
N ALA A 672 -24.46 41.72 18.18
CA ALA A 672 -24.83 43.13 18.11
C ALA A 672 -26.30 43.28 17.68
N PRO A 673 -27.10 44.08 18.41
CA PRO A 673 -28.47 44.39 18.00
C PRO A 673 -28.47 45.15 16.67
N ASP A 674 -29.59 45.06 15.96
CA ASP A 674 -29.79 45.77 14.69
C ASP A 674 -29.88 47.29 14.93
N ASP A 675 -28.76 47.99 14.73
CA ASP A 675 -28.68 49.45 14.72
C ASP A 675 -28.71 49.94 13.26
N SER A 676 -29.92 50.27 12.81
CA SER A 676 -30.15 50.69 11.43
C SER A 676 -29.36 51.95 11.04
N ALA A 677 -29.06 52.85 11.99
CA ALA A 677 -28.30 54.07 11.71
C ALA A 677 -26.82 53.73 11.47
N ARG A 678 -26.23 52.88 12.31
CA ARG A 678 -24.86 52.40 12.13
C ARG A 678 -24.71 51.59 10.84
N LEU A 679 -25.68 50.73 10.52
CA LEU A 679 -25.68 49.99 9.26
C LEU A 679 -25.80 50.91 8.05
N ALA A 680 -26.67 51.93 8.09
CA ALA A 680 -26.79 52.91 7.01
C ALA A 680 -25.46 53.65 6.77
N LEU A 681 -24.77 54.06 7.84
CA LEU A 681 -23.46 54.70 7.74
C LEU A 681 -22.39 53.76 7.16
N PHE A 682 -22.37 52.49 7.59
CA PHE A 682 -21.46 51.48 7.03
C PHE A 682 -21.64 51.34 5.51
N PHE A 683 -22.88 51.17 5.04
CA PHE A 683 -23.16 51.03 3.61
C PHE A 683 -22.89 52.30 2.81
N ALA A 684 -23.11 53.49 3.38
CA ALA A 684 -22.76 54.75 2.74
C ALA A 684 -21.25 54.84 2.48
N ARG A 685 -20.42 54.60 3.50
CA ARG A 685 -18.95 54.62 3.39
C ARG A 685 -18.41 53.49 2.50
N LEU A 686 -19.01 52.30 2.58
CA LEU A 686 -18.65 51.17 1.74
C LEU A 686 -18.87 51.48 0.27
N ASN A 687 -20.05 52.03 -0.08
CA ASN A 687 -20.36 52.39 -1.47
C ASN A 687 -19.45 53.49 -2.00
N GLU A 688 -19.16 54.52 -1.20
CA GLU A 688 -18.22 55.59 -1.57
C GLU A 688 -16.82 55.02 -1.85
N ALA A 689 -16.30 54.17 -0.96
CA ALA A 689 -15.00 53.53 -1.13
C ALA A 689 -14.96 52.61 -2.36
N LEU A 690 -15.98 51.79 -2.59
CA LEU A 690 -16.08 50.91 -3.75
C LEU A 690 -16.23 51.70 -5.07
N GLN A 691 -16.96 52.81 -5.08
CA GLN A 691 -17.08 53.70 -6.24
C GLN A 691 -15.74 54.38 -6.55
N ALA A 692 -15.05 54.92 -5.54
CA ALA A 692 -13.72 55.48 -5.72
C ALA A 692 -12.73 54.43 -6.24
N TRP A 693 -12.82 53.21 -5.72
CA TRP A 693 -11.95 52.11 -6.14
C TRP A 693 -12.21 51.67 -7.58
N SER A 694 -13.45 51.35 -7.94
CA SER A 694 -13.81 50.98 -9.31
C SER A 694 -13.62 52.11 -10.33
N GLY A 695 -13.75 53.37 -9.90
CA GLY A 695 -13.52 54.57 -10.72
C GLY A 695 -12.05 54.89 -11.02
N ALA A 696 -11.09 54.23 -10.37
CA ALA A 696 -9.67 54.54 -10.53
C ALA A 696 -9.13 54.28 -11.95
N TYR A 697 -9.57 53.20 -12.60
CA TYR A 697 -9.14 52.88 -13.97
C TYR A 697 -9.74 53.83 -15.02
N PRO A 698 -11.07 54.13 -15.01
CA PRO A 698 -11.62 55.20 -15.84
C PRO A 698 -10.93 56.55 -15.64
N ALA A 699 -10.59 56.90 -14.39
CA ALA A 699 -9.87 58.14 -14.09
C ALA A 699 -8.44 58.14 -14.66
N LEU A 700 -7.69 57.04 -14.50
CA LEU A 700 -6.38 56.85 -15.14
C LEU A 700 -6.48 57.04 -16.65
N ARG A 701 -7.46 56.40 -17.28
CA ARG A 701 -7.66 56.42 -18.73
C ARG A 701 -7.95 57.84 -19.24
N ALA A 702 -8.82 58.57 -18.54
CA ALA A 702 -9.10 59.97 -18.83
C ALA A 702 -7.86 60.86 -18.65
N GLU A 703 -7.11 60.68 -17.57
CA GLU A 703 -5.88 61.44 -17.30
C GLU A 703 -4.81 61.17 -18.37
N ALA A 704 -4.61 59.91 -18.74
CA ALA A 704 -3.66 59.51 -19.78
C ALA A 704 -4.02 60.08 -21.16
N ARG A 705 -5.31 60.06 -21.52
CA ARG A 705 -5.83 60.74 -22.72
C ARG A 705 -5.53 62.24 -22.69
N ASP A 706 -5.80 62.88 -21.56
CA ASP A 706 -5.65 64.33 -21.45
C ASP A 706 -4.17 64.76 -21.40
N VAL A 707 -3.27 63.90 -20.93
CA VAL A 707 -1.81 64.10 -21.09
C VAL A 707 -1.41 63.99 -22.55
N LEU A 708 -1.95 63.02 -23.31
CA LEU A 708 -1.72 62.89 -24.74
C LEU A 708 -2.17 64.12 -25.52
N LEU A 709 -3.40 64.58 -25.27
CA LEU A 709 -3.99 65.74 -25.93
C LEU A 709 -3.23 67.03 -25.61
N ARG A 710 -2.89 67.26 -24.34
CA ARG A 710 -2.12 68.45 -23.93
C ARG A 710 -0.74 68.49 -24.56
N ALA A 711 -0.06 67.35 -24.66
CA ALA A 711 1.24 67.30 -25.34
C ALA A 711 1.12 67.69 -26.82
N CYS A 712 -0.03 67.43 -27.45
CA CYS A 712 -0.32 67.80 -28.83
C CYS A 712 -0.89 69.23 -29.00
N ASP A 713 -0.91 70.05 -27.94
CA ASP A 713 -1.57 71.38 -27.90
C ASP A 713 -3.06 71.35 -28.26
N LEU A 714 -3.76 70.27 -27.89
CA LEU A 714 -5.21 70.12 -28.06
C LEU A 714 -5.96 70.29 -26.72
N PRO A 715 -7.23 70.76 -26.75
CA PRO A 715 -8.06 70.81 -25.55
C PRO A 715 -8.25 69.41 -24.93
N MET A 716 -8.39 69.33 -23.62
CA MET A 716 -8.67 68.06 -22.91
C MET A 716 -10.10 67.58 -23.19
N GLY A 717 -10.37 66.28 -23.01
CA GLY A 717 -11.72 65.72 -23.11
C GLY A 717 -11.89 64.67 -24.21
N ALA A 718 -13.03 63.96 -24.15
CA ALA A 718 -13.35 62.88 -25.08
C ALA A 718 -13.64 63.38 -26.50
N GLU A 719 -14.27 64.56 -26.64
CA GLU A 719 -14.55 65.17 -27.95
C GLU A 719 -13.25 65.51 -28.69
N SER A 720 -12.28 66.12 -28.00
CA SER A 720 -10.97 66.42 -28.58
C SER A 720 -10.18 65.16 -28.96
N TRP A 721 -10.38 64.06 -28.22
CA TRP A 721 -9.81 62.76 -28.60
C TRP A 721 -10.47 62.21 -29.86
N LEU A 722 -11.79 62.30 -29.99
CA LEU A 722 -12.49 61.90 -31.20
C LEU A 722 -12.02 62.70 -32.42
N ASP A 723 -11.85 64.01 -32.27
CA ASP A 723 -11.31 64.87 -33.31
C ASP A 723 -9.88 64.48 -33.69
N LEU A 724 -9.02 64.20 -32.70
CA LEU A 724 -7.65 63.74 -32.92
C LEU A 724 -7.64 62.38 -33.65
N HIS A 725 -8.47 61.43 -33.21
CA HIS A 725 -8.61 60.10 -33.79
C HIS A 725 -9.04 60.18 -35.26
N GLN A 726 -10.05 60.99 -35.60
CA GLN A 726 -10.48 61.23 -36.98
C GLN A 726 -9.40 61.88 -37.84
N ARG A 727 -8.68 62.88 -37.30
CA ARG A 727 -7.55 63.51 -38.01
C ARG A 727 -6.43 62.52 -38.30
N LEU A 728 -6.13 61.61 -37.37
CA LEU A 728 -5.14 60.56 -37.55
C LEU A 728 -5.55 59.56 -38.64
N GLN A 729 -6.83 59.21 -38.73
CA GLN A 729 -7.36 58.33 -39.79
C GLN A 729 -7.26 58.96 -41.18
N GLN A 730 -7.37 60.29 -41.28
CA GLN A 730 -7.28 61.02 -42.55
C GLN A 730 -5.85 61.24 -43.04
N LEU A 731 -4.82 60.90 -42.25
CA LEU A 731 -3.41 61.05 -42.65
C LEU A 731 -3.03 60.02 -43.72
N SER A 732 -2.92 60.46 -44.98
CA SER A 732 -2.62 59.58 -46.13
C SER A 732 -1.14 59.13 -46.18
N HIS A 733 -0.22 59.90 -45.60
CA HIS A 733 1.22 59.61 -45.60
C HIS A 733 1.87 59.82 -44.22
N PRO A 734 1.53 58.99 -43.21
CA PRO A 734 2.16 59.11 -41.90
C PRO A 734 3.65 58.75 -42.02
N GLY A 735 4.52 59.64 -41.55
CA GLY A 735 5.95 59.33 -41.45
C GLY A 735 6.22 58.09 -40.57
N PRO A 736 7.44 57.53 -40.59
CA PRO A 736 7.77 56.29 -39.89
C PRO A 736 7.51 56.33 -38.37
N ALA A 737 7.54 57.51 -37.75
CA ALA A 737 7.23 57.71 -36.33
C ALA A 737 5.71 57.66 -36.03
N LEU A 738 4.84 58.00 -36.99
CA LEU A 738 3.39 58.09 -36.81
C LEU A 738 2.63 56.91 -37.41
N SER A 739 3.25 56.14 -38.32
CA SER A 739 2.63 54.97 -38.94
C SER A 739 2.12 53.93 -37.93
N PRO A 740 2.87 53.59 -36.85
CA PRO A 740 2.35 52.72 -35.80
C PRO A 740 1.13 53.30 -35.09
N LEU A 741 1.09 54.61 -34.84
CA LEU A 741 -0.02 55.30 -34.18
C LEU A 741 -1.28 55.26 -35.05
N VAL A 742 -1.17 55.61 -36.33
CA VAL A 742 -2.30 55.59 -37.29
C VAL A 742 -2.85 54.17 -37.44
N SER A 743 -1.99 53.15 -37.48
CA SER A 743 -2.43 51.75 -37.55
C SER A 743 -3.26 51.31 -36.34
N ARG A 744 -3.09 51.97 -35.18
CA ARG A 744 -3.84 51.69 -33.95
C ARG A 744 -5.15 52.48 -33.84
N CYS A 745 -5.36 53.48 -34.69
CA CYS A 745 -6.61 54.25 -34.80
C CYS A 745 -7.49 53.79 -35.98
N ALA A 746 -7.35 52.54 -36.42
CA ALA A 746 -7.99 52.07 -37.66
C ALA A 746 -9.47 51.68 -37.51
N SER A 747 -10.03 51.65 -36.29
CA SER A 747 -11.41 51.25 -36.06
C SER A 747 -12.33 52.45 -35.87
N ASP A 748 -13.64 52.24 -36.06
CA ASP A 748 -14.66 53.27 -35.78
C ASP A 748 -14.89 53.49 -34.28
N ASP A 749 -14.28 52.66 -33.41
CA ASP A 749 -14.35 52.76 -31.96
C ASP A 749 -13.15 53.55 -31.42
N ALA A 750 -13.31 54.88 -31.34
CA ALA A 750 -12.28 55.78 -30.82
C ALA A 750 -11.87 55.43 -29.37
N GLU A 751 -12.78 54.90 -28.57
CA GLU A 751 -12.50 54.56 -27.17
C GLU A 751 -11.63 53.29 -27.09
N ALA A 752 -11.95 52.24 -27.84
CA ALA A 752 -11.09 51.05 -27.89
C ALA A 752 -9.70 51.35 -28.48
N ASP A 753 -9.63 52.26 -29.45
CA ASP A 753 -8.37 52.67 -30.06
C ASP A 753 -7.50 53.53 -29.13
N LEU A 754 -8.11 54.31 -28.22
CA LEU A 754 -7.37 55.04 -27.18
C LEU A 754 -6.50 54.11 -26.34
N ASP A 755 -7.04 52.98 -25.91
CA ASP A 755 -6.29 52.01 -25.09
C ASP A 755 -5.14 51.38 -25.88
N ARG A 756 -5.33 51.14 -27.17
CA ARG A 756 -4.28 50.63 -28.08
C ARG A 756 -3.19 51.67 -28.30
N VAL A 757 -3.55 52.94 -28.43
CA VAL A 757 -2.62 54.05 -28.59
C VAL A 757 -1.82 54.25 -27.31
N LEU A 758 -2.46 54.31 -26.15
CA LEU A 758 -1.79 54.43 -24.87
C LEU A 758 -0.88 53.22 -24.60
N ALA A 759 -1.32 52.01 -24.96
CA ALA A 759 -0.50 50.82 -24.86
C ALA A 759 0.74 50.84 -25.75
N LEU A 760 0.62 51.42 -26.96
CA LEU A 760 1.76 51.64 -27.86
C LEU A 760 2.74 52.66 -27.27
N VAL A 761 2.23 53.79 -26.77
CA VAL A 761 3.04 54.89 -26.22
C VAL A 761 3.86 54.43 -25.02
N ALA A 762 3.24 53.72 -24.08
CA ALA A 762 3.91 53.24 -22.87
C ALA A 762 4.54 51.84 -23.04
N ASN A 763 4.42 51.22 -24.22
CA ASN A 763 4.81 49.83 -24.50
C ASN A 763 4.27 48.82 -23.46
N ARG A 764 3.06 49.05 -22.94
CA ARG A 764 2.41 48.24 -21.90
C ARG A 764 0.90 48.48 -21.92
N PRO A 765 0.06 47.42 -21.86
CA PRO A 765 -1.39 47.59 -21.77
C PRO A 765 -1.81 48.46 -20.59
N LEU A 766 -2.74 49.38 -20.80
CA LEU A 766 -3.21 50.35 -19.80
C LEU A 766 -3.68 49.67 -18.51
N GLU A 767 -4.36 48.52 -18.63
CA GLU A 767 -4.83 47.72 -17.49
C GLU A 767 -3.71 47.27 -16.54
N ARG A 768 -2.45 47.18 -17.01
CA ARG A 768 -1.29 46.71 -16.26
C ARG A 768 -0.33 47.84 -15.89
N TRP A 769 -0.73 49.08 -16.07
CA TRP A 769 0.08 50.23 -15.66
C TRP A 769 0.25 50.26 -14.14
N ARG A 770 1.27 50.99 -13.71
CA ARG A 770 1.50 51.41 -12.33
C ARG A 770 1.53 52.94 -12.29
N ASP A 771 1.46 53.52 -11.10
CA ASP A 771 1.48 54.99 -10.93
C ASP A 771 2.75 55.63 -11.55
N VAL A 772 3.87 54.89 -11.57
CA VAL A 772 5.12 55.32 -12.23
C VAL A 772 5.01 55.41 -13.75
N ASP A 773 4.19 54.56 -14.37
CA ASP A 773 4.02 54.54 -15.83
C ASP A 773 3.23 55.78 -16.28
N LEU A 774 2.22 56.18 -15.49
CA LEU A 774 1.49 57.43 -15.69
C LEU A 774 2.37 58.66 -15.46
N ALA A 775 3.22 58.65 -14.43
CA ALA A 775 4.16 59.75 -14.16
C ALA A 775 5.19 59.93 -15.29
N ALA A 776 5.61 58.83 -15.94
CA ALA A 776 6.53 58.84 -17.07
C ALA A 776 5.86 59.16 -18.42
N LEU A 777 4.52 59.11 -18.50
CA LEU A 777 3.74 59.28 -19.72
C LEU A 777 4.08 60.56 -20.51
N PRO A 778 4.26 61.75 -19.90
CA PRO A 778 4.63 62.96 -20.65
C PRO A 778 5.89 62.79 -21.51
N SER A 779 6.90 62.09 -20.97
CA SER A 779 8.16 61.81 -21.69
C SER A 779 7.97 60.82 -22.85
N TYR A 780 7.04 59.87 -22.71
CA TYR A 780 6.71 58.91 -23.76
C TYR A 780 5.90 59.56 -24.89
N VAL A 781 5.04 60.52 -24.56
CA VAL A 781 4.19 61.21 -25.53
C VAL A 781 4.95 62.28 -26.31
N ALA A 782 5.92 62.98 -25.70
CA ALA A 782 6.59 64.13 -26.30
C ALA A 782 7.11 63.92 -27.74
N PRO A 783 7.77 62.79 -28.09
CA PRO A 783 8.22 62.55 -29.47
C PRO A 783 7.07 62.38 -30.47
N ILE A 784 5.95 61.78 -30.04
CA ILE A 784 4.76 61.56 -30.86
C ILE A 784 4.06 62.91 -31.10
N ALA A 785 3.91 63.71 -30.04
CA ALA A 785 3.34 65.05 -30.14
C ALA A 785 4.14 65.95 -31.09
N ALA A 786 5.47 65.99 -30.97
CA ALA A 786 6.33 66.77 -31.86
C ALA A 786 6.19 66.31 -33.33
N ALA A 787 6.07 65.00 -33.56
CA ALA A 787 5.85 64.46 -34.91
C ALA A 787 4.47 64.88 -35.45
N LEU A 788 3.40 64.84 -34.66
CA LEU A 788 2.07 65.28 -35.07
C LEU A 788 2.01 66.78 -35.36
N GLN A 789 2.64 67.59 -34.50
CA GLN A 789 2.75 69.03 -34.70
C GLN A 789 3.55 69.37 -35.97
N SER A 790 4.58 68.60 -36.33
CA SER A 790 5.32 68.81 -37.58
C SER A 790 4.48 68.53 -38.83
N VAL A 791 3.52 67.60 -38.73
CA VAL A 791 2.62 67.22 -39.85
C VAL A 791 1.46 68.21 -39.99
N TRP A 792 0.94 68.74 -38.88
CA TRP A 792 -0.20 69.68 -38.89
C TRP A 792 0.22 71.15 -38.88
N GLY A 793 1.40 71.49 -38.36
CA GLY A 793 1.95 72.83 -38.30
C GLY A 793 2.84 73.15 -39.51
N THR A 794 2.23 73.44 -40.66
CA THR A 794 2.92 74.12 -41.78
C THR A 794 2.14 75.34 -42.26
N GLY A 795 2.29 76.43 -41.52
CA GLY A 795 2.16 77.81 -41.98
C GLY A 795 3.40 78.60 -41.54
N THR A 796 4.42 78.65 -42.41
CA THR A 796 5.62 79.51 -42.40
C THR A 796 6.55 79.50 -41.17
N ALA A 797 7.70 78.82 -41.27
CA ALA A 797 9.04 79.45 -41.23
C ALA A 797 10.17 78.39 -41.29
N SER A 798 11.10 78.63 -42.22
CA SER A 798 12.50 78.17 -42.28
C SER A 798 12.82 76.69 -41.96
N ALA A 799 13.04 75.94 -43.03
CA ALA A 799 13.70 74.64 -43.00
C ALA A 799 15.08 74.72 -42.34
N ALA A 800 15.24 74.08 -41.19
CA ALA A 800 16.54 73.53 -40.79
C ALA A 800 16.71 72.18 -41.52
N PRO A 801 17.87 71.88 -42.13
CA PRO A 801 18.02 70.63 -42.87
C PRO A 801 17.95 69.43 -41.92
N PRO A 802 17.42 68.28 -42.37
CA PRO A 802 17.38 67.07 -41.56
C PRO A 802 18.81 66.61 -41.23
N PRO A 803 19.06 65.93 -40.09
CA PRO A 803 20.31 65.23 -39.92
C PRO A 803 20.46 64.25 -41.08
N ARG A 804 21.57 64.37 -41.82
CA ARG A 804 21.92 63.46 -42.92
C ARG A 804 21.79 62.01 -42.40
N LYS A 805 20.84 61.25 -42.93
CA LYS A 805 20.95 59.78 -42.89
C LYS A 805 22.20 59.43 -43.68
N VAL A 806 23.25 59.01 -42.97
CA VAL A 806 24.45 58.47 -43.59
C VAL A 806 24.02 57.29 -44.47
N SER A 807 24.18 57.43 -45.78
CA SER A 807 23.85 56.37 -46.73
C SER A 807 25.01 55.37 -46.70
N ILE A 808 24.89 54.37 -45.84
CA ILE A 808 25.91 53.35 -45.64
C ILE A 808 25.99 52.48 -46.90
N THR A 809 27.12 52.57 -47.60
CA THR A 809 27.42 51.76 -48.79
C THR A 809 27.49 50.27 -48.43
N PRO A 810 27.37 49.35 -49.42
CA PRO A 810 27.44 47.91 -49.14
C PRO A 810 28.73 47.46 -48.43
N ALA A 811 29.84 48.18 -48.65
CA ALA A 811 31.11 47.93 -47.97
C ALA A 811 31.07 48.35 -46.49
N GLU A 812 30.51 49.53 -46.18
CA GLU A 812 30.40 50.05 -44.82
C GLU A 812 29.39 49.26 -43.97
N ARG A 813 28.36 48.64 -44.58
CA ARG A 813 27.43 47.74 -43.86
C ARG A 813 28.14 46.53 -43.25
N LYS A 814 29.22 46.05 -43.88
CA LYS A 814 30.03 44.95 -43.34
C LYS A 814 30.81 45.40 -42.10
N GLN A 815 31.33 46.63 -42.11
CA GLN A 815 32.00 47.25 -40.98
C GLN A 815 31.04 47.50 -39.81
N VAL A 816 29.83 47.99 -40.08
CA VAL A 816 28.78 48.16 -39.05
C VAL A 816 28.41 46.82 -38.40
N LYS A 817 28.28 45.75 -39.18
CA LYS A 817 28.02 44.41 -38.63
C LYS A 817 29.16 43.91 -37.75
N GLN A 818 30.42 44.17 -38.11
CA GLN A 818 31.57 43.80 -37.28
C GLN A 818 31.61 44.58 -35.96
N LEU A 819 31.34 45.89 -35.99
CA LEU A 819 31.25 46.71 -34.78
C LEU A 819 30.10 46.25 -33.87
N LEU A 820 28.95 45.88 -34.43
CA LEU A 820 27.82 45.35 -33.65
C LEU A 820 28.16 44.03 -32.94
N VAL A 821 28.93 43.14 -33.57
CA VAL A 821 29.40 41.90 -32.92
C VAL A 821 30.34 42.23 -31.76
N GLN A 822 31.24 43.20 -31.92
CA GLN A 822 32.12 43.65 -30.84
C GLN A 822 31.35 44.29 -29.68
N PHE A 823 30.32 45.08 -29.98
CA PHE A 823 29.43 45.65 -28.97
C PHE A 823 28.63 44.59 -28.22
N ASP A 824 28.19 43.53 -28.90
CA ASP A 824 27.42 42.46 -28.26
C ASP A 824 28.26 41.69 -27.24
N THR A 825 29.56 41.45 -27.52
CA THR A 825 30.50 40.87 -26.54
C THR A 825 30.69 41.73 -25.28
N ILE A 826 30.56 43.05 -25.37
CA ILE A 826 30.65 43.96 -24.21
C ILE A 826 29.31 44.02 -23.47
N ALA A 827 28.21 44.03 -24.20
CA ALA A 827 26.86 44.06 -23.63
C ALA A 827 26.48 42.75 -22.92
N ARG A 828 27.03 41.63 -23.40
CA ARG A 828 26.75 40.25 -22.95
C ARG A 828 28.05 39.45 -22.81
N PRO A 829 28.90 39.77 -21.83
CA PRO A 829 30.13 39.01 -21.60
C PRO A 829 29.78 37.59 -21.13
N GLU A 830 30.48 36.57 -21.63
CA GLU A 830 30.19 35.16 -21.33
C GLU A 830 30.31 34.81 -19.83
N SER A 831 31.02 35.63 -19.04
CA SER A 831 31.32 35.40 -17.63
C SER A 831 30.68 36.38 -16.64
N ALA A 832 29.73 37.23 -17.07
CA ALA A 832 29.03 38.17 -16.17
C ALA A 832 27.56 38.41 -16.60
N PRO A 833 26.66 38.85 -15.69
CA PRO A 833 25.29 39.15 -16.07
C PRO A 833 25.23 40.29 -17.11
N PRO A 834 24.30 40.22 -18.07
CA PRO A 834 24.21 41.19 -19.16
C PRO A 834 23.94 42.59 -18.63
N VAL A 835 24.61 43.59 -19.22
CA VAL A 835 24.49 44.98 -18.78
C VAL A 835 23.08 45.51 -19.14
N PRO A 836 22.35 46.16 -18.21
CA PRO A 836 21.03 46.70 -18.50
C PRO A 836 21.04 47.68 -19.67
N THR A 837 20.04 47.57 -20.56
CA THR A 837 19.98 48.30 -21.83
C THR A 837 20.06 49.83 -21.67
N HIS A 838 19.53 50.38 -20.58
CA HIS A 838 19.59 51.82 -20.32
C HIS A 838 21.01 52.32 -20.01
N VAL A 839 21.85 51.49 -19.37
CA VAL A 839 23.26 51.82 -19.06
C VAL A 839 24.10 51.78 -20.33
N LEU A 840 23.92 50.75 -21.17
CA LEU A 840 24.58 50.67 -22.48
C LEU A 840 24.22 51.85 -23.37
N ARG A 841 22.95 52.24 -23.39
CA ARG A 841 22.48 53.40 -24.16
C ARG A 841 23.13 54.70 -23.69
N ALA A 842 23.22 54.92 -22.38
CA ALA A 842 23.89 56.10 -21.83
C ALA A 842 25.39 56.12 -22.18
N ALA A 843 26.08 54.99 -22.08
CA ALA A 843 27.50 54.88 -22.39
C ALA A 843 27.80 55.16 -23.88
N VAL A 844 26.99 54.63 -24.79
CA VAL A 844 27.16 54.86 -26.24
C VAL A 844 26.88 56.31 -26.60
N LEU A 845 25.82 56.92 -26.05
CA LEU A 845 25.53 58.33 -26.29
C LEU A 845 26.67 59.22 -25.80
N GLN A 846 27.21 58.96 -24.61
CA GLN A 846 28.33 59.73 -24.08
C GLN A 846 29.61 59.55 -24.91
N TRP A 847 29.89 58.35 -25.41
CA TRP A 847 31.01 58.12 -26.32
C TRP A 847 30.86 58.87 -27.65
N LEU A 848 29.63 58.92 -28.20
CA LEU A 848 29.34 59.70 -29.41
C LEU A 848 29.51 61.20 -29.17
N ASP A 849 29.01 61.71 -28.03
CA ASP A 849 29.18 63.11 -27.64
C ASP A 849 30.67 63.49 -27.51
N ASP A 850 31.50 62.59 -26.97
CA ASP A 850 32.94 62.82 -26.82
C ASP A 850 33.70 62.78 -28.16
N LEU A 851 33.28 61.92 -29.09
CA LEU A 851 33.82 61.91 -30.46
C LEU A 851 33.44 63.16 -31.25
N GLU A 852 32.20 63.64 -31.09
CA GLU A 852 31.75 64.89 -31.72
C GLU A 852 32.51 66.11 -31.16
N LYS A 853 32.81 66.12 -29.84
CA LYS A 853 33.68 67.15 -29.24
C LYS A 853 35.11 67.13 -29.78
N GLN A 854 35.70 65.95 -29.99
CA GLN A 854 37.03 65.83 -30.60
C GLN A 854 37.04 66.29 -32.05
N SER A 855 35.97 66.01 -32.79
CA SER A 855 35.81 66.43 -34.20
C SER A 855 35.72 67.95 -34.33
N ASN A 856 35.01 68.61 -33.40
CA ASN A 856 34.85 70.07 -33.39
C ASN A 856 36.08 70.84 -32.87
N SER A 857 37.07 70.17 -32.25
CA SER A 857 38.33 70.80 -31.83
C SER A 857 39.44 70.81 -32.89
N VAL A 858 39.23 70.19 -34.05
CA VAL A 858 40.19 70.14 -35.17
C VAL A 858 39.82 71.12 -36.29
N GLU A 859 38.61 71.71 -36.25
CA GLU A 859 38.15 72.75 -37.19
C GLU A 859 38.13 74.17 -36.58
N SER A 860 38.87 74.40 -35.47
CA SER A 860 39.15 75.73 -34.90
C SER A 860 40.61 76.12 -34.99
#